data_AF-A0AA38T1E8-F1
#
_entry.id   AF-A0AA38T1E8-F1
#
_cell.length_a   1.000
_cell.length_b   1.000
_cell.length_c   1.000
_cell.angle_alpha   90.00
_cell.angle_beta   90.00
_cell.angle_gamma   90.00
#
_symmetry.space_group_name_H-M   'P 1'
#
loop_
_entity.id
_entity.type
_entity.pdbx_description
1 polymer ?
#
loop_
_entity_poly.entity_id
_entity_poly.type
_entity_poly.pdbx_seq_one_letter_code
_entity_poly.pdbx_strand_id
1 'polypeptide(L)'
;MEEGKTMIKGRVVLMKKNVLDLNDIGASVLDRVHELFGNKISLQLVSVVRPQDQSSEGRLRGKLGNPAIVQDWITTITPLTVEETSYEVTFEWNEEIGIPGAFLVKNEHHSEFYLKTLTLEDVPGHGQLHFLCNSWVYPSKRYTKDRIFFANKAYLPGETPELLRWYREEELVTLRGTGSGMLQEWDRVYDYAFYNDLGNPDEDIENARPVLGGSSEYPYPRRGRTGRPPTKSDPKTESRIPLLKSLSVYVPKDEQFGHLKLSGFLGYGLKSIGQFLVNEGEALTDTTTHDEFDTFEDVFKTYEGGLKLPQGKLLDKIKQNIPLEILRALSQSDGEGLGKLPMPQVIQADKSAWRTDEEFAREMLAGVNPVCIRLLKEFPPTSKLDVEIYGNQNSSIKPSHIENNLDGLEIEEAIKLNKLFILDHHDTLMPYVRRINATDTKIYATRTLLFLQKDGTLKPLAIELSLPHPEGDQLGAVSKVYTPAEHGVEESVWQLAKAYVAVNDSGVHQLISHWLNTHAVIEPFVIASNRQLSVLHPIHKLLQPHFRDTMNINAFARQILIGGGGFLEQTVFPGRYAMEMSSFIYKDWVFPDQALPVELVKRGMAIEDSNSSYGIHLLIEDYPYAVDGLEIWLAIKTWVEDYCSFYYKNDDMVQNDTELQSWWKELREEGHGDKKHEPWWPKMDSCHNLIDTCTTIIWVASALHASVNFGQYTYAGYLPNRPTLSRRLMPEPNTPEYEELKENPDNFYLKTITAQLQALIGVSLIELLSRHPSDEVYLGQRESLEWTMDSEPLKAFERFNKKIRDVEGRIVQRNGDDSLKNRMGPVKVPYTLMYPTSENGLTGKGIPNSVGMAIEDSNSPHGLRLLIEDYPFAVDGLEIWSAIKTWVENYCNFYYKNDQMVQDDEELFSWWKELREKGHGDKKDDKTWLEMDSCQNLIDTCTTIIWVASALHAAVNFGQYSYAGYFPNRPTISRRLMPKPGDKEYDQLKKNPDNVFLKTITAQNPALMGVSLIELLSKHPSDEIYIGHREPNWTTDSEPLKAFERFGKELKDIEDRIEKRNSDKSLKNRAGVVDVVLFCSPTAKRDLQERNPE
;
A
#
# COMPACT_ATOMS: atom_id res chain seq x y z
N MET A 1 -25.23 32.11 40.32
CA MET A 1 -24.33 31.13 40.94
C MET A 1 -25.23 30.08 41.58
N GLU A 2 -25.47 28.96 40.89
CA GLU A 2 -26.06 27.78 41.54
C GLU A 2 -24.93 27.05 42.25
N GLU A 3 -25.07 26.88 43.57
CA GLU A 3 -24.17 26.11 44.41
C GLU A 3 -24.31 24.62 44.11
N GLY A 4 -23.19 23.91 43.89
CA GLY A 4 -23.09 22.47 44.17
C GLY A 4 -22.92 21.49 43.00
N LYS A 5 -22.83 21.92 41.73
CA LYS A 5 -22.53 20.98 40.62
C LYS A 5 -21.02 20.83 40.40
N THR A 6 -20.50 19.61 40.56
CA THR A 6 -19.13 19.27 40.18
C THR A 6 -19.08 19.10 38.65
N MET A 7 -18.07 19.67 37.99
CA MET A 7 -17.91 19.58 36.55
C MET A 7 -16.65 18.77 36.24
N ILE A 8 -16.75 17.80 35.33
CA ILE A 8 -15.60 17.07 34.79
C ILE A 8 -15.24 17.68 33.44
N LYS A 9 -14.00 18.11 33.29
CA LYS A 9 -13.47 18.57 32.00
C LYS A 9 -13.01 17.39 31.18
N GLY A 10 -13.39 17.38 29.91
CA GLY A 10 -12.96 16.40 28.92
C GLY A 10 -12.30 17.07 27.73
N ARG A 11 -11.31 16.39 27.16
CA ARG A 11 -10.62 16.74 25.92
C ARG A 11 -10.91 15.68 24.87
N VAL A 12 -11.56 16.08 23.78
CA VAL A 12 -11.89 15.22 22.64
C VAL A 12 -10.91 15.50 21.51
N VAL A 13 -10.22 14.48 21.00
CA VAL A 13 -9.37 14.60 19.82
C VAL A 13 -10.04 13.87 18.65
N LEU A 14 -10.18 14.55 17.52
CA LEU A 14 -10.81 13.99 16.31
C LEU A 14 -10.29 14.66 15.03
N MET A 15 -10.61 14.05 13.89
CA MET A 15 -10.35 14.59 12.56
C MET A 15 -11.69 14.84 11.85
N LYS A 16 -11.93 16.08 11.40
CA LYS A 16 -13.11 16.44 10.62
C LYS A 16 -12.96 15.97 9.17
N LYS A 17 -14.06 15.60 8.53
CA LYS A 17 -14.11 15.39 7.08
C LYS A 17 -14.10 16.74 6.36
N ASN A 18 -12.94 17.29 6.01
CA ASN A 18 -12.82 18.36 5.00
C ASN A 18 -11.49 18.26 4.23
N VAL A 19 -11.55 18.59 2.94
CA VAL A 19 -10.48 18.65 1.91
C VAL A 19 -10.03 17.32 1.27
N LEU A 20 -10.86 16.28 1.24
CA LEU A 20 -10.46 14.97 0.68
C LEU A 20 -11.38 14.43 -0.43
N ASP A 21 -12.39 15.21 -0.84
CA ASP A 21 -13.17 14.99 -2.05
C ASP A 21 -13.26 16.35 -2.77
N LEU A 22 -12.64 16.48 -3.94
CA LEU A 22 -12.59 17.75 -4.70
C LEU A 22 -13.99 18.25 -5.12
N ASN A 23 -15.04 17.45 -4.90
CA ASN A 23 -16.43 17.77 -5.17
C ASN A 23 -17.24 18.26 -3.95
N ASP A 24 -16.72 18.24 -2.72
CA ASP A 24 -17.54 18.42 -1.51
C ASP A 24 -17.03 19.47 -0.52
N ILE A 25 -16.75 20.68 -1.03
CA ILE A 25 -16.45 21.89 -0.23
C ILE A 25 -17.68 22.34 0.60
N GLY A 26 -18.88 21.81 0.31
CA GLY A 26 -20.15 22.17 0.97
C GLY A 26 -20.40 21.53 2.34
N ALA A 27 -19.68 20.48 2.70
CA ALA A 27 -19.90 19.71 3.93
C ALA A 27 -19.62 20.52 5.22
N SER A 28 -18.53 21.29 5.26
CA SER A 28 -18.20 22.19 6.39
C SER A 28 -19.26 23.28 6.61
N VAL A 29 -19.85 23.77 5.53
CA VAL A 29 -20.86 24.83 5.51
C VAL A 29 -22.21 24.27 5.98
N LEU A 30 -22.57 23.06 5.55
CA LEU A 30 -23.78 22.36 6.00
C LEU A 30 -23.74 22.03 7.50
N ASP A 31 -22.57 21.66 8.05
CA ASP A 31 -22.42 21.40 9.48
C ASP A 31 -22.56 22.68 10.32
N ARG A 32 -22.04 23.82 9.84
CA ARG A 32 -22.25 25.15 10.46
C ARG A 32 -23.73 25.56 10.42
N VAL A 33 -24.43 25.27 9.32
CA VAL A 33 -25.88 25.48 9.21
C VAL A 33 -26.66 24.58 10.16
N HIS A 34 -26.26 23.31 10.34
CA HIS A 34 -26.89 22.37 11.26
C HIS A 34 -26.79 22.82 12.73
N GLU A 35 -25.66 23.39 13.16
CA GLU A 35 -25.54 23.94 14.51
C GLU A 35 -26.42 25.17 14.76
N LEU A 36 -26.64 26.02 13.74
CA LEU A 36 -27.60 27.14 13.80
C LEU A 36 -29.05 26.66 13.99
N PHE A 37 -29.36 25.43 13.58
CA PHE A 37 -30.64 24.75 13.81
C PHE A 37 -30.68 23.90 15.09
N GLY A 38 -29.61 23.93 15.90
CA GLY A 38 -29.55 23.28 17.21
C GLY A 38 -29.08 21.81 17.20
N ASN A 39 -28.68 21.26 16.06
CA ASN A 39 -28.06 19.92 15.97
C ASN A 39 -26.63 19.99 16.49
N LYS A 40 -26.21 19.07 17.36
CA LYS A 40 -24.85 19.10 17.96
C LYS A 40 -24.20 17.73 18.05
N ILE A 41 -22.90 17.70 18.33
CA ILE A 41 -22.24 16.48 18.80
C ILE A 41 -22.37 16.43 20.32
N SER A 42 -22.99 15.36 20.81
CA SER A 42 -23.19 15.14 22.24
C SER A 42 -22.54 13.85 22.72
N LEU A 43 -21.97 13.92 23.92
CA LEU A 43 -21.33 12.81 24.62
C LEU A 43 -22.07 12.55 25.93
N GLN A 44 -22.30 11.28 26.26
CA GLN A 44 -22.92 10.88 27.53
C GLN A 44 -22.06 9.85 28.25
N LEU A 45 -21.61 10.16 29.46
CA LEU A 45 -20.85 9.24 30.28
C LEU A 45 -21.71 8.09 30.79
N VAL A 46 -21.13 6.90 30.86
CA VAL A 46 -21.75 5.68 31.37
C VAL A 46 -21.09 5.30 32.70
N SER A 47 -21.89 5.20 33.75
CA SER A 47 -21.44 4.82 35.09
C SER A 47 -21.02 3.35 35.20
N VAL A 48 -19.94 3.08 35.94
CA VAL A 48 -19.55 1.72 36.35
C VAL A 48 -20.07 1.32 37.72
N VAL A 49 -20.64 2.26 38.49
CA VAL A 49 -21.01 2.05 39.92
C VAL A 49 -22.48 2.35 40.25
N ARG A 50 -23.23 3.01 39.35
CA ARG A 50 -24.62 3.41 39.57
C ARG A 50 -25.54 2.85 38.47
N PRO A 51 -26.59 2.09 38.79
CA PRO A 51 -27.51 1.55 37.79
C PRO A 51 -28.47 2.61 37.26
N GLN A 52 -28.95 2.43 36.03
CA GLN A 52 -30.01 3.25 35.44
C GLN A 52 -31.37 2.92 36.08
N ASP A 53 -32.12 3.93 36.53
CA ASP A 53 -33.47 3.74 37.05
C ASP A 53 -34.42 3.29 35.94
N GLN A 54 -35.08 2.13 36.16
CA GLN A 54 -35.99 1.44 35.22
C GLN A 54 -35.34 0.98 33.90
N SER A 55 -34.62 -0.15 33.93
CA SER A 55 -34.37 -0.91 32.70
C SER A 55 -35.67 -1.57 32.24
N SER A 56 -36.19 -1.22 31.07
CA SER A 56 -37.36 -1.86 30.43
C SER A 56 -37.17 -3.37 30.16
N GLU A 57 -35.93 -3.86 30.23
CA GLU A 57 -35.54 -5.24 29.88
C GLU A 57 -35.13 -6.11 31.09
N GLY A 58 -35.23 -5.61 32.32
CA GLY A 58 -34.88 -6.37 33.54
C GLY A 58 -33.38 -6.69 33.72
N ARG A 59 -32.50 -6.12 32.88
CA ARG A 59 -31.02 -6.26 32.98
C ARG A 59 -30.40 -4.97 33.52
N LEU A 60 -29.48 -5.10 34.48
CA LEU A 60 -28.74 -3.97 35.05
C LEU A 60 -27.82 -3.34 34.00
N ARG A 61 -27.86 -2.01 33.88
CA ARG A 61 -26.96 -1.22 33.04
C ARG A 61 -26.55 0.07 33.74
N GLY A 62 -25.36 0.57 33.44
CA GLY A 62 -24.82 1.81 33.98
C GLY A 62 -25.70 3.02 33.67
N LYS A 63 -25.88 3.87 34.68
CA LYS A 63 -26.60 5.13 34.58
C LYS A 63 -25.92 6.03 33.55
N LEU A 64 -26.73 6.62 32.67
CA LEU A 64 -26.27 7.62 31.72
C LEU A 64 -26.21 8.99 32.39
N GLY A 65 -25.11 9.70 32.19
CA GLY A 65 -25.00 11.11 32.54
C GLY A 65 -25.83 12.01 31.62
N ASN A 66 -25.93 13.28 31.98
CA ASN A 66 -26.53 14.30 31.13
C ASN A 66 -25.70 14.44 29.83
N PRO A 67 -26.34 14.65 28.67
CA PRO A 67 -25.62 14.97 27.43
C PRO A 67 -24.73 16.20 27.61
N ALA A 68 -23.44 16.03 27.34
CA ALA A 68 -22.48 17.12 27.25
C ALA A 68 -22.17 17.42 25.79
N ILE A 69 -22.19 18.70 25.45
CA ILE A 69 -21.98 19.18 24.09
C ILE A 69 -20.49 19.45 23.88
N VAL A 70 -19.94 19.00 22.74
CA VAL A 70 -18.59 19.39 22.31
C VAL A 70 -18.57 20.89 22.06
N GLN A 71 -17.73 21.62 22.79
CA GLN A 71 -17.64 23.07 22.75
C GLN A 71 -16.82 23.51 21.53
N ASP A 72 -17.07 24.74 21.09
CA ASP A 72 -16.23 25.43 20.09
C ASP A 72 -16.03 24.68 18.76
N TRP A 73 -16.99 23.83 18.38
CA TRP A 73 -16.94 23.07 17.12
C TRP A 73 -16.86 24.00 15.89
N ILE A 74 -17.54 25.14 15.91
CA ILE A 74 -17.53 26.16 14.85
C ILE A 74 -16.34 27.11 14.95
N THR A 75 -15.94 27.49 16.18
CA THR A 75 -14.94 28.54 16.47
C THR A 75 -13.49 28.05 16.43
N THR A 76 -13.27 26.73 16.48
CA THR A 76 -11.93 26.15 16.30
C THR A 76 -11.56 26.10 14.82
N ILE A 77 -10.65 27.00 14.39
CA ILE A 77 -10.10 27.06 13.04
C ILE A 77 -9.27 25.79 12.77
N THR A 78 -9.81 24.89 11.96
CA THR A 78 -9.06 23.75 11.41
C THR A 78 -8.19 24.22 10.24
N PRO A 79 -6.88 23.92 10.24
CA PRO A 79 -6.04 24.05 9.04
C PRO A 79 -6.64 23.28 7.85
N LEU A 80 -6.32 23.68 6.62
CA LEU A 80 -6.70 22.96 5.38
C LEU A 80 -5.96 21.62 5.20
N THR A 81 -5.09 21.26 6.15
CA THR A 81 -4.36 19.98 6.22
C THR A 81 -5.11 18.99 7.11
N VAL A 82 -4.95 17.69 6.86
CA VAL A 82 -5.52 16.61 7.69
C VAL A 82 -4.79 16.59 9.04
N GLU A 83 -5.17 17.48 9.95
CA GLU A 83 -4.58 17.57 11.29
C GLU A 83 -5.58 17.21 12.39
N GLU A 84 -5.09 16.50 13.41
CA GLU A 84 -5.84 16.15 14.60
C GLU A 84 -6.27 17.43 15.33
N THR A 85 -7.57 17.59 15.58
CA THR A 85 -8.11 18.75 16.27
C THR A 85 -8.60 18.37 17.66
N SER A 86 -8.32 19.22 18.64
CA SER A 86 -8.73 19.03 20.03
C SER A 86 -9.88 19.97 20.37
N TYR A 87 -10.91 19.43 21.02
CA TYR A 87 -12.09 20.14 21.50
C TYR A 87 -12.27 19.94 23.01
N GLU A 88 -12.84 20.93 23.67
CA GLU A 88 -13.26 20.80 25.06
C GLU A 88 -14.70 20.31 25.16
N VAL A 89 -14.99 19.54 26.20
CA VAL A 89 -16.34 19.14 26.59
C VAL A 89 -16.42 19.17 28.10
N THR A 90 -17.51 19.69 28.66
CA THR A 90 -17.68 19.74 30.12
C THR A 90 -18.90 18.92 30.51
N PHE A 91 -18.69 17.91 31.36
CA PHE A 91 -19.74 17.03 31.85
C PHE A 91 -20.22 17.51 33.21
N GLU A 92 -21.54 17.65 33.38
CA GLU A 92 -22.13 17.75 34.71
C GLU A 92 -21.95 16.41 35.42
N TRP A 93 -21.22 16.41 36.52
CA TRP A 93 -20.98 15.23 37.34
C TRP A 93 -21.65 15.39 38.70
N ASN A 94 -22.33 14.33 39.13
CA ASN A 94 -22.88 14.22 40.47
C ASN A 94 -22.54 12.83 41.06
N GLU A 95 -22.70 12.68 42.38
CA GLU A 95 -22.46 11.39 43.07
C GLU A 95 -23.36 10.25 42.53
N GLU A 96 -24.42 10.58 41.81
CA GLU A 96 -25.32 9.63 41.17
C GLU A 96 -24.78 9.06 39.84
N ILE A 97 -23.79 9.70 39.20
CA ILE A 97 -23.07 9.16 38.03
C ILE A 97 -21.85 8.34 38.48
N GLY A 98 -21.15 8.73 39.55
CA GLY A 98 -19.99 7.99 40.04
C GLY A 98 -18.86 7.88 38.99
N ILE A 99 -18.09 6.78 38.98
CA ILE A 99 -16.94 6.63 38.08
C ILE A 99 -17.41 6.27 36.65
N PRO A 100 -17.05 7.03 35.61
CA PRO A 100 -17.31 6.67 34.21
C PRO A 100 -16.43 5.52 33.73
N GLY A 101 -16.97 4.64 32.87
CA GLY A 101 -16.18 3.58 32.23
C GLY A 101 -16.44 3.39 30.74
N ALA A 102 -17.46 4.07 30.22
CA ALA A 102 -17.75 4.20 28.80
C ALA A 102 -18.39 5.56 28.53
N PHE A 103 -18.54 5.92 27.26
CA PHE A 103 -19.39 7.03 26.83
C PHE A 103 -20.09 6.73 25.52
N LEU A 104 -21.28 7.31 25.35
CA LEU A 104 -22.02 7.32 24.10
C LEU A 104 -21.71 8.59 23.33
N VAL A 105 -21.68 8.49 22.00
CA VAL A 105 -21.52 9.61 21.07
C VAL A 105 -22.69 9.64 20.11
N LYS A 106 -23.32 10.82 20.01
CA LYS A 106 -24.35 11.10 19.03
C LYS A 106 -23.91 12.27 18.15
N ASN A 107 -23.77 11.99 16.86
CA ASN A 107 -23.48 12.99 15.83
C ASN A 107 -24.78 13.42 15.15
N GLU A 108 -25.22 14.66 15.32
CA GLU A 108 -26.39 15.21 14.63
C GLU A 108 -26.02 16.09 13.42
N HIS A 109 -24.73 16.18 13.09
CA HIS A 109 -24.22 16.90 11.93
C HIS A 109 -24.46 16.12 10.62
N HIS A 110 -24.23 16.79 9.49
CA HIS A 110 -24.36 16.16 8.18
C HIS A 110 -23.17 15.25 7.88
N SER A 111 -21.96 15.68 8.26
CA SER A 111 -20.71 14.98 7.98
C SER A 111 -20.33 14.00 9.09
N GLU A 112 -19.65 12.93 8.72
CA GLU A 112 -18.91 12.09 9.65
C GLU A 112 -17.58 12.74 10.10
N PHE A 113 -17.02 12.24 11.20
CA PHE A 113 -15.69 12.59 11.67
C PHE A 113 -14.99 11.35 12.23
N TYR A 114 -13.66 11.37 12.28
CA TYR A 114 -12.88 10.29 12.88
C TYR A 114 -12.52 10.63 14.33
N LEU A 115 -13.13 9.95 15.29
CA LEU A 115 -12.87 10.14 16.71
C LEU A 115 -11.60 9.39 17.13
N LYS A 116 -10.57 10.13 17.57
CA LYS A 116 -9.30 9.55 18.04
C LYS A 116 -9.39 9.18 19.52
N THR A 117 -9.65 10.16 20.38
CA THR A 117 -9.65 9.97 21.84
C THR A 117 -10.64 10.87 22.57
N LEU A 118 -11.01 10.45 23.78
CA LEU A 118 -11.54 11.32 24.83
C LEU A 118 -10.66 11.14 26.07
N THR A 119 -10.26 12.24 26.72
CA THR A 119 -9.55 12.22 28.00
C THR A 119 -10.35 13.03 29.01
N LEU A 120 -10.71 12.45 30.16
CA LEU A 120 -11.36 13.15 31.26
C LEU A 120 -10.32 13.47 32.33
N GLU A 121 -10.27 14.73 32.75
CA GLU A 121 -9.35 15.21 33.78
C GLU A 121 -10.05 15.23 35.16
N ASP A 122 -9.29 14.94 36.21
CA ASP A 122 -9.71 15.10 37.61
C ASP A 122 -11.04 14.42 38.00
N VAL A 123 -11.31 13.21 37.48
CA VAL A 123 -12.51 12.44 37.82
C VAL A 123 -12.51 12.13 39.33
N PRO A 124 -13.54 12.53 40.09
CA PRO A 124 -13.56 12.36 41.55
C PRO A 124 -13.36 10.90 41.98
N GLY A 125 -12.37 10.66 42.84
CA GLY A 125 -12.04 9.32 43.34
C GLY A 125 -11.29 8.40 42.37
N HIS A 126 -10.90 8.89 41.17
CA HIS A 126 -10.16 8.12 40.18
C HIS A 126 -8.94 8.88 39.61
N GLY A 127 -9.08 10.16 39.28
CA GLY A 127 -8.05 10.94 38.55
C GLY A 127 -8.35 10.98 37.05
N GLN A 128 -7.33 10.87 36.20
CA GLN A 128 -7.52 10.93 34.75
C GLN A 128 -8.14 9.62 34.21
N LEU A 129 -9.00 9.72 33.20
CA LEU A 129 -9.54 8.59 32.43
C LEU A 129 -9.32 8.80 30.94
N HIS A 130 -8.75 7.79 30.27
CA HIS A 130 -8.47 7.84 28.84
C HIS A 130 -9.33 6.84 28.06
N PHE A 131 -9.85 7.28 26.91
CA PHE A 131 -10.66 6.49 26.01
C PHE A 131 -10.03 6.53 24.62
N LEU A 132 -9.43 5.42 24.20
CA LEU A 132 -8.89 5.25 22.86
C LEU A 132 -10.00 4.78 21.93
N CYS A 133 -10.37 5.62 20.96
CA CYS A 133 -11.56 5.43 20.13
C CYS A 133 -11.20 4.95 18.71
N ASN A 134 -10.32 5.68 18.02
CA ASN A 134 -9.87 5.43 16.65
C ASN A 134 -10.98 4.88 15.72
N SER A 135 -12.06 5.64 15.54
CA SER A 135 -13.21 5.18 14.75
C SER A 135 -14.00 6.31 14.10
N TRP A 136 -14.53 6.04 12.91
CA TRP A 136 -15.44 6.95 12.21
C TRP A 136 -16.82 7.02 12.86
N VAL A 137 -17.32 8.22 13.10
CA VAL A 137 -18.64 8.48 13.69
C VAL A 137 -19.54 9.19 12.66
N TYR A 138 -20.45 8.44 12.05
CA TYR A 138 -21.42 8.95 11.08
C TYR A 138 -22.60 9.66 11.75
N PRO A 139 -23.40 10.42 10.98
CA PRO A 139 -24.64 11.00 11.47
C PRO A 139 -25.56 9.94 12.09
N SER A 140 -26.08 10.21 13.28
CA SER A 140 -26.88 9.29 14.12
C SER A 140 -28.05 8.65 13.38
N LYS A 141 -28.66 9.33 12.41
CA LYS A 141 -29.70 8.77 11.52
C LYS A 141 -29.27 7.53 10.71
N ARG A 142 -27.97 7.26 10.60
CA ARG A 142 -27.40 6.08 9.95
C ARG A 142 -27.29 4.88 10.89
N TYR A 143 -27.35 5.11 12.20
CA TYR A 143 -27.22 4.07 13.22
C TYR A 143 -28.57 3.73 13.84
N THR A 144 -28.72 2.48 14.25
CA THR A 144 -29.87 2.04 15.05
C THR A 144 -29.66 2.29 16.54
N LYS A 145 -28.39 2.45 16.96
CA LYS A 145 -27.95 2.72 18.33
C LYS A 145 -26.82 3.75 18.31
N ASP A 146 -26.73 4.57 19.36
CA ASP A 146 -25.64 5.52 19.49
C ASP A 146 -24.29 4.80 19.65
N ARG A 147 -23.21 5.43 19.21
CA ARG A 147 -21.88 4.83 19.22
C ARG A 147 -21.33 4.80 20.64
N ILE A 148 -20.86 3.64 21.10
CA ILE A 148 -20.26 3.48 22.42
C ILE A 148 -18.74 3.32 22.35
N PHE A 149 -18.03 3.91 23.30
CA PHE A 149 -16.60 3.79 23.48
C PHE A 149 -16.28 3.52 24.94
N PHE A 150 -15.29 2.66 25.20
CA PHE A 150 -14.92 2.25 26.55
C PHE A 150 -13.60 2.86 26.99
N ALA A 151 -13.41 3.00 28.30
CA ALA A 151 -12.10 3.36 28.85
C ALA A 151 -11.07 2.31 28.46
N ASN A 152 -9.81 2.71 28.34
CA ASN A 152 -8.73 1.87 27.83
C ASN A 152 -8.33 0.67 28.72
N LYS A 153 -8.90 0.50 29.93
CA LYS A 153 -8.64 -0.66 30.79
C LYS A 153 -9.13 -1.97 30.18
N ALA A 154 -8.34 -3.04 30.32
CA ALA A 154 -8.73 -4.37 29.88
C ALA A 154 -9.52 -5.12 30.95
N TYR A 155 -10.49 -5.93 30.52
CA TYR A 155 -11.28 -6.80 31.40
C TYR A 155 -11.59 -8.13 30.70
N LEU A 156 -11.42 -9.24 31.42
CA LEU A 156 -12.08 -10.49 31.07
C LEU A 156 -13.61 -10.33 31.18
N PRO A 157 -14.44 -11.14 30.50
CA PRO A 157 -15.89 -11.03 30.59
C PRO A 157 -16.40 -11.09 32.04
N GLY A 158 -15.88 -12.02 32.85
CA GLY A 158 -16.25 -12.17 34.26
C GLY A 158 -15.83 -10.99 35.15
N GLU A 159 -14.75 -10.30 34.80
CA GLU A 159 -14.17 -9.18 35.54
C GLU A 159 -14.71 -7.82 35.09
N THR A 160 -15.48 -7.78 34.00
CA THR A 160 -16.11 -6.56 33.51
C THR A 160 -17.06 -6.02 34.59
N PRO A 161 -16.97 -4.72 34.96
CA PRO A 161 -17.90 -4.11 35.90
C PRO A 161 -19.36 -4.42 35.51
N GLU A 162 -20.16 -4.88 36.47
CA GLU A 162 -21.50 -5.44 36.20
C GLU A 162 -22.36 -4.53 35.33
N LEU A 163 -22.29 -3.23 35.58
CA LEU A 163 -23.05 -2.19 34.89
C LEU A 163 -22.57 -1.89 33.45
N LEU A 164 -21.39 -2.36 33.05
CA LEU A 164 -20.88 -2.29 31.68
C LEU A 164 -21.13 -3.56 30.86
N ARG A 165 -21.50 -4.68 31.49
CA ARG A 165 -21.65 -5.98 30.80
C ARG A 165 -22.69 -5.95 29.70
N TRP A 166 -23.82 -5.27 29.93
CA TRP A 166 -24.86 -5.10 28.91
C TRP A 166 -24.34 -4.32 27.69
N TYR A 167 -23.65 -3.20 27.91
CA TYR A 167 -23.04 -2.40 26.84
C TYR A 167 -21.97 -3.18 26.07
N ARG A 168 -21.16 -3.99 26.77
CA ARG A 168 -20.17 -4.88 26.18
C ARG A 168 -20.81 -5.91 25.24
N GLU A 169 -21.88 -6.57 25.68
CA GLU A 169 -22.63 -7.54 24.88
C GLU A 169 -23.35 -6.87 23.70
N GLU A 170 -23.94 -5.70 23.93
CA GLU A 170 -24.68 -4.93 22.92
C GLU A 170 -23.79 -4.47 21.76
N GLU A 171 -22.57 -3.99 22.04
CA GLU A 171 -21.62 -3.61 20.99
C GLU A 171 -21.24 -4.84 20.15
N LEU A 172 -20.97 -5.98 20.77
CA LEU A 172 -20.69 -7.23 20.03
C LEU A 172 -21.87 -7.67 19.15
N VAL A 173 -23.11 -7.52 19.61
CA VAL A 173 -24.30 -7.76 18.77
C VAL A 173 -24.33 -6.82 17.57
N THR A 174 -23.98 -5.55 17.77
CA THR A 174 -23.92 -4.54 16.70
C THR A 174 -22.85 -4.90 15.66
N LEU A 175 -21.66 -5.30 16.11
CA LEU A 175 -20.55 -5.69 15.25
C LEU A 175 -20.82 -6.99 14.47
N ARG A 176 -21.63 -7.91 15.00
CA ARG A 176 -22.06 -9.11 14.26
C ARG A 176 -23.11 -8.84 13.18
N GLY A 177 -23.88 -7.76 13.32
CA GLY A 177 -24.99 -7.43 12.44
C GLY A 177 -26.10 -8.49 12.42
N THR A 178 -26.90 -8.50 11.36
CA THR A 178 -28.09 -9.37 11.23
C THR A 178 -27.88 -10.60 10.34
N GLY A 179 -26.70 -10.74 9.72
CA GLY A 179 -26.40 -11.79 8.74
C GLY A 179 -27.10 -11.63 7.37
N SER A 180 -27.77 -10.50 7.11
CA SER A 180 -28.55 -10.29 5.89
C SER A 180 -28.46 -8.86 5.36
N GLY A 181 -28.90 -8.65 4.11
CA GLY A 181 -28.87 -7.35 3.44
C GLY A 181 -27.50 -6.94 2.91
N MET A 182 -27.48 -5.92 2.06
CA MET A 182 -26.25 -5.32 1.51
C MET A 182 -25.68 -4.33 2.52
N LEU A 183 -24.40 -4.51 2.86
CA LEU A 183 -23.73 -3.63 3.81
C LEU A 183 -23.37 -2.29 3.15
N GLN A 184 -23.49 -1.23 3.94
CA GLN A 184 -23.33 0.16 3.55
C GLN A 184 -22.04 0.74 4.11
N GLU A 185 -21.57 1.85 3.54
CA GLU A 185 -20.29 2.47 3.91
C GLU A 185 -20.14 2.77 5.42
N TRP A 186 -21.23 3.15 6.11
CA TRP A 186 -21.22 3.47 7.54
C TRP A 186 -21.33 2.25 8.45
N ASP A 187 -21.55 1.05 7.90
CA ASP A 187 -21.73 -0.17 8.69
C ASP A 187 -20.40 -0.66 9.28
N ARG A 188 -20.45 -1.13 10.53
CA ARG A 188 -19.32 -1.74 11.27
C ARG A 188 -19.54 -3.24 11.45
N VAL A 189 -20.14 -3.89 10.45
CA VAL A 189 -20.56 -5.29 10.54
C VAL A 189 -19.46 -6.20 10.02
N TYR A 190 -18.95 -7.04 10.91
CA TYR A 190 -18.02 -8.11 10.61
C TYR A 190 -18.82 -9.40 10.45
N ASP A 191 -18.76 -10.01 9.27
CA ASP A 191 -19.45 -11.26 8.98
C ASP A 191 -18.74 -12.01 7.86
N TYR A 192 -19.06 -13.30 7.72
CA TYR A 192 -18.37 -14.21 6.81
C TYR A 192 -19.08 -14.38 5.48
N ALA A 193 -18.31 -14.62 4.42
CA ALA A 193 -18.82 -15.17 3.18
C ALA A 193 -17.75 -15.98 2.44
N PHE A 194 -18.19 -16.80 1.49
CA PHE A 194 -17.31 -17.55 0.60
C PHE A 194 -16.64 -16.61 -0.42
N TYR A 195 -15.57 -17.05 -1.06
CA TYR A 195 -15.02 -16.35 -2.23
C TYR A 195 -15.87 -16.67 -3.46
N ASN A 196 -17.07 -16.08 -3.48
CA ASN A 196 -18.01 -16.14 -4.58
C ASN A 196 -18.13 -14.81 -5.33
N ASP A 197 -17.25 -13.84 -5.04
CA ASP A 197 -17.20 -12.50 -5.63
C ASP A 197 -16.02 -12.32 -6.60
N LEU A 198 -15.36 -13.41 -6.99
CA LEU A 198 -14.21 -13.41 -7.88
C LEU A 198 -14.61 -13.45 -9.36
N GLY A 199 -15.68 -14.16 -9.72
CA GLY A 199 -16.13 -14.30 -11.11
C GLY A 199 -17.02 -13.16 -11.60
N ASN A 200 -17.07 -12.93 -12.92
CA ASN A 200 -17.99 -11.99 -13.56
C ASN A 200 -18.73 -12.58 -14.79
N PRO A 201 -19.52 -13.66 -14.63
CA PRO A 201 -20.19 -14.34 -15.75
C PRO A 201 -21.22 -13.49 -16.49
N ASP A 202 -21.70 -12.39 -15.89
CA ASP A 202 -22.62 -11.44 -16.54
C ASP A 202 -21.93 -10.54 -17.57
N GLU A 203 -20.62 -10.28 -17.40
CA GLU A 203 -19.81 -9.48 -18.33
C GLU A 203 -19.16 -10.37 -19.39
N ASP A 204 -18.53 -11.46 -18.97
CA ASP A 204 -17.96 -12.49 -19.84
C ASP A 204 -18.04 -13.86 -19.16
N ILE A 205 -18.56 -14.85 -19.88
CA ILE A 205 -18.64 -16.23 -19.39
C ILE A 205 -17.24 -16.83 -19.11
N GLU A 206 -16.21 -16.36 -19.80
CA GLU A 206 -14.83 -16.76 -19.54
C GLU A 206 -14.31 -16.27 -18.19
N ASN A 207 -14.96 -15.26 -17.61
CA ASN A 207 -14.70 -14.76 -16.25
C ASN A 207 -15.53 -15.48 -15.17
N ALA A 208 -16.27 -16.54 -15.50
CA ALA A 208 -16.88 -17.41 -14.49
C ALA A 208 -15.79 -18.13 -13.67
N ARG A 209 -15.92 -18.14 -12.34
CA ARG A 209 -14.99 -18.81 -11.41
C ARG A 209 -15.75 -19.68 -10.41
N PRO A 210 -15.19 -20.80 -9.96
CA PRO A 210 -15.82 -21.61 -8.92
C PRO A 210 -15.92 -20.82 -7.61
N VAL A 211 -16.98 -21.08 -6.85
CA VAL A 211 -17.10 -20.58 -5.47
C VAL A 211 -16.11 -21.35 -4.60
N LEU A 212 -15.23 -20.62 -3.90
CA LEU A 212 -14.27 -21.22 -2.96
C LEU A 212 -14.77 -21.04 -1.53
N GLY A 213 -14.87 -22.15 -0.83
CA GLY A 213 -15.43 -22.26 0.51
C GLY A 213 -16.82 -22.91 0.52
N GLY A 214 -17.09 -23.71 1.56
CA GLY A 214 -18.40 -24.36 1.76
C GLY A 214 -18.59 -25.66 0.99
N SER A 215 -17.53 -26.21 0.38
CA SER A 215 -17.54 -27.51 -0.30
C SER A 215 -16.26 -28.29 -0.01
N SER A 216 -16.32 -29.61 -0.12
CA SER A 216 -15.13 -30.48 -0.01
C SER A 216 -14.23 -30.43 -1.25
N GLU A 217 -14.81 -30.08 -2.40
CA GLU A 217 -14.09 -29.94 -3.66
C GLU A 217 -13.17 -28.71 -3.63
N TYR A 218 -13.73 -27.57 -3.20
CA TYR A 218 -13.05 -26.28 -3.08
C TYR A 218 -13.16 -25.71 -1.65
N PRO A 219 -12.49 -26.30 -0.64
CA PRO A 219 -12.48 -25.76 0.71
C PRO A 219 -11.62 -24.49 0.73
N TYR A 220 -12.00 -23.50 1.54
CA TYR A 220 -11.23 -22.25 1.64
C TYR A 220 -11.52 -21.45 2.92
N PRO A 221 -10.59 -20.61 3.40
CA PRO A 221 -10.90 -19.60 4.42
C PRO A 221 -12.08 -18.70 4.00
N ARG A 222 -12.82 -18.18 4.96
CA ARG A 222 -13.87 -17.18 4.70
C ARG A 222 -13.27 -15.78 4.54
N ARG A 223 -13.97 -14.93 3.78
CA ARG A 223 -13.68 -13.50 3.63
C ARG A 223 -14.75 -12.63 4.32
N GLY A 224 -14.50 -11.33 4.39
CA GLY A 224 -15.49 -10.34 4.84
C GLY A 224 -16.72 -10.28 3.94
N ARG A 225 -17.91 -10.46 4.51
CA ARG A 225 -19.20 -10.34 3.83
C ARG A 225 -19.42 -8.92 3.32
N THR A 226 -19.98 -8.80 2.12
CA THR A 226 -20.33 -7.54 1.45
C THR A 226 -21.84 -7.45 1.19
N GLY A 227 -22.46 -8.58 0.86
CA GLY A 227 -23.92 -8.69 0.74
C GLY A 227 -24.49 -8.06 -0.53
N ARG A 228 -23.68 -7.84 -1.58
CA ARG A 228 -24.17 -7.41 -2.89
C ARG A 228 -25.08 -8.49 -3.48
N PRO A 229 -26.02 -8.12 -4.38
CA PRO A 229 -26.91 -9.09 -4.99
C PRO A 229 -26.11 -10.14 -5.80
N PRO A 230 -26.65 -11.35 -6.01
CA PRO A 230 -26.07 -12.31 -6.94
C PRO A 230 -26.01 -11.77 -8.37
N THR A 231 -25.15 -12.37 -9.21
CA THR A 231 -25.15 -12.16 -10.65
C THR A 231 -26.46 -12.67 -11.28
N LYS A 232 -26.82 -12.16 -12.46
CA LYS A 232 -28.03 -12.58 -13.17
C LYS A 232 -27.90 -13.99 -13.75
N SER A 233 -26.69 -14.34 -14.19
CA SER A 233 -26.37 -15.62 -14.81
C SER A 233 -26.11 -16.75 -13.81
N ASP A 234 -25.56 -16.46 -12.63
CA ASP A 234 -25.31 -17.43 -11.58
C ASP A 234 -25.74 -16.92 -10.17
N PRO A 235 -26.79 -17.50 -9.56
CA PRO A 235 -27.25 -17.09 -8.23
C PRO A 235 -26.27 -17.43 -7.09
N LYS A 236 -25.24 -18.24 -7.33
CA LYS A 236 -24.20 -18.53 -6.34
C LYS A 236 -23.06 -17.52 -6.36
N THR A 237 -22.87 -16.79 -7.45
CA THR A 237 -21.83 -15.77 -7.63
C THR A 237 -22.37 -14.40 -7.23
N GLU A 238 -21.65 -13.70 -6.35
CA GLU A 238 -21.95 -12.32 -5.94
C GLU A 238 -21.55 -11.33 -7.05
N SER A 239 -22.41 -10.34 -7.34
CA SER A 239 -22.15 -9.35 -8.38
C SER A 239 -20.89 -8.52 -8.12
N ARG A 240 -20.23 -8.12 -9.20
CA ARG A 240 -18.97 -7.36 -9.20
C ARG A 240 -19.23 -5.85 -9.17
N ILE A 241 -18.24 -5.11 -8.68
CA ILE A 241 -18.25 -3.64 -8.73
C ILE A 241 -17.48 -3.23 -9.99
N PRO A 242 -17.95 -2.22 -10.77
CA PRO A 242 -17.18 -1.71 -11.91
C PRO A 242 -15.76 -1.32 -11.49
N LEU A 243 -14.75 -1.59 -12.33
CA LEU A 243 -13.33 -1.45 -11.98
C LEU A 243 -12.98 -0.06 -11.42
N LEU A 244 -13.49 1.01 -12.02
CA LEU A 244 -13.29 2.41 -11.59
C LEU A 244 -13.91 2.74 -10.22
N LYS A 245 -14.76 1.86 -9.69
CA LYS A 245 -15.41 1.97 -8.37
C LYS A 245 -14.91 0.91 -7.39
N SER A 246 -13.85 0.16 -7.70
CA SER A 246 -13.35 -0.93 -6.84
C SER A 246 -13.02 -0.49 -5.41
N LEU A 247 -12.67 0.78 -5.21
CA LEU A 247 -12.40 1.39 -3.89
C LEU A 247 -13.65 1.50 -3.00
N SER A 248 -14.84 1.37 -3.59
CA SER A 248 -16.11 1.38 -2.86
C SER A 248 -16.53 -0.02 -2.38
N VAL A 249 -15.67 -1.03 -2.54
CA VAL A 249 -15.91 -2.35 -1.98
C VAL A 249 -16.08 -2.24 -0.47
N TYR A 250 -17.16 -2.83 0.05
CA TYR A 250 -17.44 -2.76 1.48
C TYR A 250 -16.36 -3.51 2.27
N VAL A 251 -15.87 -2.83 3.29
CA VAL A 251 -15.27 -3.39 4.51
C VAL A 251 -15.86 -2.60 5.69
N PRO A 252 -15.86 -3.15 6.92
CA PRO A 252 -16.23 -2.39 8.11
C PRO A 252 -15.49 -1.06 8.12
N LYS A 253 -16.19 0.05 8.39
CA LYS A 253 -15.65 1.39 8.11
C LYS A 253 -14.29 1.67 8.76
N ASP A 254 -14.06 1.14 9.96
CA ASP A 254 -12.83 1.32 10.72
C ASP A 254 -11.65 0.49 10.17
N GLU A 255 -11.91 -0.47 9.27
CA GLU A 255 -10.88 -1.26 8.56
C GLU A 255 -10.41 -0.58 7.27
N GLN A 256 -11.08 0.48 6.79
CA GLN A 256 -10.66 1.20 5.59
C GLN A 256 -9.31 1.90 5.83
N PHE A 257 -8.45 1.91 4.81
CA PHE A 257 -7.17 2.61 4.86
C PHE A 257 -7.35 4.08 5.29
N GLY A 258 -6.39 4.56 6.09
CA GLY A 258 -6.21 5.98 6.31
C GLY A 258 -5.90 6.73 5.01
N HIS A 259 -6.07 8.05 5.03
CA HIS A 259 -5.99 8.90 3.84
C HIS A 259 -4.63 8.86 3.12
N LEU A 260 -3.52 8.76 3.86
CA LEU A 260 -2.17 8.67 3.29
C LEU A 260 -1.98 7.37 2.51
N LYS A 261 -2.29 6.23 3.13
CA LYS A 261 -2.24 4.92 2.47
C LYS A 261 -3.18 4.85 1.26
N LEU A 262 -4.41 5.39 1.37
CA LEU A 262 -5.37 5.43 0.26
C LEU A 262 -4.89 6.33 -0.90
N SER A 263 -4.35 7.52 -0.61
CA SER A 263 -3.85 8.45 -1.64
C SER A 263 -2.71 7.85 -2.43
N GLY A 264 -1.72 7.27 -1.74
CA GLY A 264 -0.66 6.57 -2.43
C GLY A 264 -1.24 5.40 -3.23
N PHE A 265 -2.14 4.60 -2.60
CA PHE A 265 -2.85 3.47 -3.21
C PHE A 265 -3.53 3.87 -4.53
N LEU A 266 -4.16 5.04 -4.55
CA LEU A 266 -4.75 5.65 -5.73
C LEU A 266 -3.71 6.06 -6.77
N GLY A 267 -2.63 6.73 -6.37
CA GLY A 267 -1.60 7.21 -7.31
C GLY A 267 -0.92 6.10 -8.10
N TYR A 268 -0.54 5.01 -7.44
CA TYR A 268 0.21 3.91 -8.07
C TYR A 268 -0.69 2.74 -8.51
N GLY A 269 -1.76 2.44 -7.75
CA GLY A 269 -2.74 1.42 -8.13
C GLY A 269 -3.54 1.82 -9.38
N LEU A 270 -3.90 3.10 -9.53
CA LEU A 270 -4.54 3.59 -10.75
C LEU A 270 -3.57 3.68 -11.93
N LYS A 271 -2.26 3.85 -11.71
CA LYS A 271 -1.23 3.72 -12.75
C LYS A 271 -1.20 2.30 -13.31
N SER A 272 -1.21 1.28 -12.46
CA SER A 272 -1.29 -0.12 -12.88
C SER A 272 -2.63 -0.44 -13.57
N ILE A 273 -3.76 0.07 -13.06
CA ILE A 273 -5.10 -0.07 -13.67
C ILE A 273 -5.19 0.66 -15.02
N GLY A 274 -4.56 1.83 -15.15
CA GLY A 274 -4.47 2.57 -16.41
C GLY A 274 -3.68 1.80 -17.47
N GLN A 275 -2.55 1.19 -17.09
CA GLN A 275 -1.80 0.29 -17.97
C GLN A 275 -2.61 -0.97 -18.34
N PHE A 276 -3.46 -1.46 -17.44
CA PHE A 276 -4.33 -2.62 -17.64
C PHE A 276 -5.50 -2.37 -18.61
N LEU A 277 -6.28 -1.29 -18.40
CA LEU A 277 -7.46 -0.94 -19.21
C LEU A 277 -7.12 -0.66 -20.68
N VAL A 278 -5.88 -0.29 -20.94
CA VAL A 278 -5.33 -0.04 -22.26
C VAL A 278 -5.23 -1.33 -23.09
N ASN A 279 -5.05 -2.46 -22.42
CA ASN A 279 -4.77 -3.74 -23.07
C ASN A 279 -6.04 -4.54 -23.39
N GLU A 280 -7.08 -4.52 -22.54
CA GLU A 280 -8.38 -5.13 -22.89
C GLU A 280 -8.99 -4.50 -24.15
N GLY A 281 -8.72 -3.22 -24.40
CA GLY A 281 -9.18 -2.51 -25.60
C GLY A 281 -8.44 -2.86 -26.91
N GLU A 282 -7.35 -3.62 -26.86
CA GLU A 282 -6.56 -4.06 -28.03
C GLU A 282 -6.52 -5.58 -28.22
N ALA A 283 -6.77 -6.39 -27.18
CA ALA A 283 -6.92 -7.84 -27.31
C ALA A 283 -8.04 -8.24 -28.30
N LEU A 284 -8.96 -7.34 -28.61
CA LEU A 284 -10.02 -7.54 -29.60
C LEU A 284 -9.59 -7.30 -31.07
N THR A 285 -8.37 -6.83 -31.36
CA THR A 285 -8.04 -6.40 -32.75
C THR A 285 -6.69 -6.77 -33.38
N ASP A 286 -5.68 -7.29 -32.69
CA ASP A 286 -4.42 -7.65 -33.38
C ASP A 286 -3.68 -8.85 -32.75
N THR A 287 -3.75 -10.01 -33.41
CA THR A 287 -3.08 -11.26 -32.98
C THR A 287 -1.65 -11.39 -33.53
N THR A 288 -1.01 -10.31 -33.99
CA THR A 288 0.25 -10.41 -34.75
C THR A 288 1.45 -9.58 -34.29
N THR A 289 1.40 -8.86 -33.16
CA THR A 289 2.58 -8.20 -32.57
C THR A 289 2.69 -8.51 -31.08
N HIS A 290 3.52 -9.50 -30.73
CA HIS A 290 3.90 -9.73 -29.33
C HIS A 290 5.03 -8.76 -28.99
N ASP A 291 4.82 -7.88 -27.99
CA ASP A 291 5.87 -7.04 -27.43
C ASP A 291 6.88 -7.94 -26.68
N GLU A 292 8.06 -8.16 -27.26
CA GLU A 292 9.12 -9.03 -26.76
C GLU A 292 10.36 -8.23 -26.33
N PHE A 293 11.08 -8.75 -25.32
CA PHE A 293 12.47 -8.34 -25.12
C PHE A 293 13.37 -9.14 -26.07
N ASP A 294 14.04 -8.44 -26.99
CA ASP A 294 14.97 -9.09 -27.92
C ASP A 294 16.33 -9.39 -27.26
N THR A 295 16.74 -8.55 -26.31
CA THR A 295 18.02 -8.67 -25.59
C THR A 295 17.90 -8.34 -24.11
N PHE A 296 18.84 -8.84 -23.29
CA PHE A 296 18.92 -8.46 -21.87
C PHE A 296 19.20 -6.97 -21.67
N GLU A 297 19.85 -6.32 -22.64
CA GLU A 297 20.01 -4.87 -22.66
C GLU A 297 18.66 -4.14 -22.77
N ASP A 298 17.68 -4.70 -23.47
CA ASP A 298 16.33 -4.13 -23.50
C ASP A 298 15.61 -4.25 -22.15
N VAL A 299 15.90 -5.31 -21.40
CA VAL A 299 15.45 -5.44 -20.00
C VAL A 299 16.13 -4.38 -19.12
N PHE A 300 17.46 -4.20 -19.23
CA PHE A 300 18.18 -3.19 -18.43
C PHE A 300 17.74 -1.76 -18.72
N LYS A 301 17.39 -1.44 -19.97
CA LYS A 301 16.86 -0.12 -20.33
C LYS A 301 15.58 0.26 -19.56
N THR A 302 14.80 -0.72 -19.08
CA THR A 302 13.61 -0.43 -18.25
C THR A 302 13.96 0.25 -16.93
N TYR A 303 15.18 0.02 -16.41
CA TYR A 303 15.69 0.61 -15.17
C TYR A 303 16.68 1.75 -15.41
N GLU A 304 17.30 1.84 -16.59
CA GLU A 304 18.37 2.83 -16.87
C GLU A 304 17.92 3.98 -17.78
N GLY A 305 17.11 3.69 -18.81
CA GLY A 305 16.77 4.64 -19.88
C GLY A 305 15.30 5.08 -19.91
N GLY A 306 14.46 4.50 -19.05
CA GLY A 306 13.02 4.73 -19.01
C GLY A 306 12.25 3.98 -20.11
N LEU A 307 10.99 3.64 -19.82
CA LEU A 307 10.07 2.98 -20.74
C LEU A 307 9.65 3.94 -21.86
N LYS A 308 10.01 3.61 -23.11
CA LYS A 308 9.37 4.24 -24.26
C LYS A 308 7.94 3.72 -24.35
N LEU A 309 6.97 4.56 -23.95
CA LEU A 309 5.56 4.28 -24.18
C LEU A 309 5.31 4.09 -25.69
N PRO A 310 4.45 3.13 -26.09
CA PRO A 310 4.15 2.91 -27.49
C PRO A 310 3.55 4.18 -28.15
N GLN A 311 4.02 4.53 -29.35
CA GLN A 311 3.54 5.69 -30.11
C GLN A 311 2.41 5.29 -31.08
N GLY A 312 1.40 6.16 -31.25
CA GLY A 312 0.33 5.97 -32.26
C GLY A 312 -1.08 5.88 -31.66
N LYS A 313 -2.00 5.17 -32.35
CA LYS A 313 -3.43 5.03 -31.98
C LYS A 313 -3.64 4.49 -30.56
N LEU A 314 -2.70 3.68 -30.07
CA LEU A 314 -2.65 3.16 -28.71
C LEU A 314 -2.57 4.31 -27.69
N LEU A 315 -1.63 5.25 -27.82
CA LEU A 315 -1.50 6.41 -26.93
C LEU A 315 -2.71 7.36 -26.95
N ASP A 316 -3.40 7.47 -28.09
CA ASP A 316 -4.61 8.29 -28.19
C ASP A 316 -5.82 7.62 -27.51
N LYS A 317 -5.93 6.28 -27.56
CA LYS A 317 -6.91 5.51 -26.76
C LYS A 317 -6.58 5.56 -25.26
N ILE A 318 -5.30 5.46 -24.89
CA ILE A 318 -4.80 5.63 -23.51
C ILE A 318 -5.31 6.95 -22.92
N LYS A 319 -5.18 8.06 -23.66
CA LYS A 319 -5.61 9.40 -23.21
C LYS A 319 -7.13 9.60 -23.15
N GLN A 320 -7.92 8.79 -23.88
CA GLN A 320 -9.37 8.93 -23.97
C GLN A 320 -10.14 8.08 -22.95
N ASN A 321 -9.59 6.94 -22.54
CA ASN A 321 -10.25 5.97 -21.64
C ASN A 321 -9.79 6.06 -20.18
N ILE A 322 -8.77 6.86 -19.90
CA ILE A 322 -8.23 7.04 -18.56
C ILE A 322 -8.74 8.36 -17.97
N PRO A 323 -9.43 8.35 -16.81
CA PRO A 323 -9.82 9.55 -16.07
C PRO A 323 -8.65 10.53 -15.89
N LEU A 324 -8.95 11.83 -15.92
CA LEU A 324 -7.94 12.89 -15.91
C LEU A 324 -7.05 12.83 -14.65
N GLU A 325 -7.58 12.33 -13.53
CA GLU A 325 -6.85 12.13 -12.28
C GLU A 325 -5.76 11.05 -12.40
N ILE A 326 -6.01 9.98 -13.16
CA ILE A 326 -5.04 8.90 -13.40
C ILE A 326 -3.95 9.35 -14.38
N LEU A 327 -4.31 10.12 -15.42
CA LEU A 327 -3.33 10.75 -16.33
C LEU A 327 -2.40 11.71 -15.58
N ARG A 328 -2.90 12.42 -14.57
CA ARG A 328 -2.09 13.26 -13.68
C ARG A 328 -1.16 12.42 -12.80
N ALA A 329 -1.65 11.37 -12.14
CA ALA A 329 -0.80 10.46 -11.36
C ALA A 329 0.31 9.78 -12.19
N LEU A 330 0.02 9.45 -13.46
CA LEU A 330 1.02 8.93 -14.40
C LEU A 330 2.12 9.95 -14.75
N SER A 331 1.79 11.25 -14.79
CA SER A 331 2.73 12.34 -15.13
C SER A 331 3.60 12.85 -13.97
N GLN A 332 3.41 12.30 -12.76
CA GLN A 332 3.93 12.80 -11.49
C GLN A 332 5.14 12.02 -10.94
N SER A 333 5.75 11.14 -11.75
CA SER A 333 6.92 10.39 -11.31
C SER A 333 8.17 11.27 -11.18
N ASP A 334 8.62 11.46 -9.94
CA ASP A 334 10.00 11.52 -9.44
C ASP A 334 11.05 12.44 -10.11
N GLY A 335 10.72 13.23 -11.13
CA GLY A 335 11.73 13.95 -11.92
C GLY A 335 12.64 13.04 -12.78
N GLU A 336 12.60 11.72 -12.59
CA GLU A 336 13.09 10.73 -13.55
C GLU A 336 11.95 10.41 -14.52
N GLY A 337 12.00 11.00 -15.72
CA GLY A 337 10.88 11.05 -16.66
C GLY A 337 10.07 9.77 -16.82
N LEU A 338 8.75 9.93 -17.04
CA LEU A 338 7.76 8.93 -17.42
C LEU A 338 8.38 7.61 -17.94
N GLY A 339 8.57 6.64 -17.04
CA GLY A 339 8.90 5.27 -17.43
C GLY A 339 10.12 4.60 -16.79
N LYS A 340 10.90 5.21 -15.89
CA LYS A 340 12.04 4.49 -15.28
C LYS A 340 11.61 3.73 -14.02
N LEU A 341 11.86 2.41 -13.98
CA LEU A 341 11.65 1.58 -12.78
C LEU A 341 12.90 1.64 -11.88
N PRO A 342 12.77 1.64 -10.54
CA PRO A 342 13.92 1.53 -9.64
C PRO A 342 14.82 0.32 -9.96
N MET A 343 16.15 0.45 -9.87
CA MET A 343 17.04 -0.70 -10.10
C MET A 343 16.84 -1.76 -9.00
N PRO A 344 16.46 -3.01 -9.31
CA PRO A 344 16.32 -4.08 -8.32
C PRO A 344 17.68 -4.43 -7.69
N GLN A 345 17.70 -4.67 -6.39
CA GLN A 345 18.96 -4.91 -5.65
C GLN A 345 19.70 -6.15 -6.17
N VAL A 346 18.98 -7.20 -6.61
CA VAL A 346 19.57 -8.45 -7.12
C VAL A 346 20.48 -8.25 -8.34
N ILE A 347 20.32 -7.17 -9.11
CA ILE A 347 21.19 -6.83 -10.25
C ILE A 347 22.02 -5.56 -10.02
N GLN A 348 21.92 -4.93 -8.84
CA GLN A 348 22.52 -3.63 -8.58
C GLN A 348 24.05 -3.70 -8.46
N ALA A 349 24.57 -4.72 -7.77
CA ALA A 349 26.00 -4.92 -7.62
C ALA A 349 26.63 -5.67 -8.81
N ASP A 350 25.91 -6.68 -9.32
CA ASP A 350 26.34 -7.51 -10.45
C ASP A 350 25.12 -7.92 -11.28
N LYS A 351 25.06 -7.46 -12.53
CA LYS A 351 23.96 -7.70 -13.47
C LYS A 351 23.83 -9.15 -13.95
N SER A 352 24.81 -10.00 -13.65
CA SER A 352 24.90 -11.39 -14.12
C SER A 352 24.85 -12.43 -13.00
N ALA A 353 25.10 -12.03 -11.75
CA ALA A 353 25.18 -12.94 -10.60
C ALA A 353 23.92 -13.78 -10.36
N TRP A 354 22.74 -13.28 -10.73
CA TRP A 354 21.47 -14.02 -10.68
C TRP A 354 21.48 -15.32 -11.49
N ARG A 355 22.33 -15.43 -12.52
CA ARG A 355 22.45 -16.64 -13.35
C ARG A 355 23.25 -17.75 -12.69
N THR A 356 23.95 -17.47 -11.61
CA THR A 356 24.80 -18.46 -10.95
C THR A 356 23.98 -19.57 -10.30
N ASP A 357 24.58 -20.75 -10.13
CA ASP A 357 23.95 -21.85 -9.41
C ASP A 357 23.89 -21.55 -7.91
N GLU A 358 24.89 -20.81 -7.43
CA GLU A 358 24.99 -20.31 -6.06
C GLU A 358 23.80 -19.40 -5.73
N GLU A 359 23.49 -18.39 -6.54
CA GLU A 359 22.35 -17.51 -6.25
C GLU A 359 21.01 -18.24 -6.36
N PHE A 360 20.85 -19.06 -7.41
CA PHE A 360 19.64 -19.85 -7.61
C PHE A 360 19.32 -20.73 -6.38
N ALA A 361 20.33 -21.38 -5.79
CA ALA A 361 20.15 -22.17 -4.58
C ALA A 361 20.02 -21.30 -3.32
N ARG A 362 20.77 -20.20 -3.20
CA ARG A 362 20.75 -19.30 -2.04
C ARG A 362 19.38 -18.64 -1.86
N GLU A 363 18.71 -18.25 -2.95
CA GLU A 363 17.37 -17.66 -2.87
C GLU A 363 16.33 -18.60 -2.23
N MET A 364 16.55 -19.92 -2.23
CA MET A 364 15.69 -20.87 -1.52
C MET A 364 15.83 -20.77 0.02
N LEU A 365 16.89 -20.14 0.52
CA LEU A 365 17.15 -19.89 1.95
C LEU A 365 16.94 -18.41 2.35
N ALA A 366 17.14 -17.50 1.41
CA ALA A 366 17.27 -16.07 1.69
C ALA A 366 16.71 -15.14 0.59
N GLY A 367 15.95 -15.69 -0.36
CA GLY A 367 15.25 -14.93 -1.40
C GLY A 367 13.84 -14.56 -0.98
N VAL A 368 12.96 -14.34 -1.96
CA VAL A 368 11.55 -13.95 -1.75
C VAL A 368 10.66 -15.11 -1.25
N ASN A 369 11.04 -16.36 -1.54
CA ASN A 369 10.28 -17.55 -1.14
C ASN A 369 11.13 -18.55 -0.33
N PRO A 370 11.66 -18.16 0.83
CA PRO A 370 12.62 -18.97 1.58
C PRO A 370 11.94 -20.10 2.36
N VAL A 371 10.67 -20.45 2.10
CA VAL A 371 9.84 -21.31 2.95
C VAL A 371 9.52 -22.68 2.33
N CYS A 372 9.91 -22.94 1.08
CA CYS A 372 9.49 -24.16 0.36
C CYS A 372 10.52 -25.30 0.36
N ILE A 373 11.81 -24.99 0.54
CA ILE A 373 12.88 -26.01 0.54
C ILE A 373 12.70 -27.00 1.69
N ARG A 374 12.96 -28.28 1.46
CA ARG A 374 12.83 -29.34 2.48
C ARG A 374 14.01 -30.30 2.44
N LEU A 375 14.22 -31.04 3.53
CA LEU A 375 15.20 -32.12 3.56
C LEU A 375 14.73 -33.29 2.68
N LEU A 376 15.65 -33.84 1.88
CA LEU A 376 15.40 -35.07 1.13
C LEU A 376 15.59 -36.28 2.05
N LYS A 377 14.49 -36.97 2.36
CA LYS A 377 14.49 -38.12 3.28
C LYS A 377 14.75 -39.47 2.60
N GLU A 378 14.46 -39.57 1.30
CA GLU A 378 14.62 -40.80 0.53
C GLU A 378 14.96 -40.49 -0.93
N PHE A 379 15.64 -41.43 -1.58
CA PHE A 379 16.06 -41.31 -2.97
C PHE A 379 15.72 -42.59 -3.75
N PRO A 380 15.16 -42.48 -4.98
CA PRO A 380 14.71 -41.24 -5.62
C PRO A 380 13.52 -40.61 -4.88
N PRO A 381 13.26 -39.29 -5.04
CA PRO A 381 12.08 -38.65 -4.48
C PRO A 381 10.78 -39.36 -4.91
N THR A 382 9.85 -39.56 -4.00
CA THR A 382 8.52 -40.14 -4.26
C THR A 382 7.43 -39.07 -4.27
N SER A 383 6.29 -39.39 -4.90
CA SER A 383 5.10 -38.54 -4.93
C SER A 383 4.02 -39.05 -3.98
N LYS A 384 3.24 -38.12 -3.42
CA LYS A 384 2.06 -38.36 -2.58
C LYS A 384 0.75 -38.26 -3.37
N LEU A 385 0.81 -37.96 -4.66
CA LEU A 385 -0.38 -37.94 -5.50
C LEU A 385 -1.02 -39.32 -5.56
N ASP A 386 -2.36 -39.35 -5.65
CA ASP A 386 -3.12 -40.58 -5.73
C ASP A 386 -2.72 -41.37 -7.00
N VAL A 387 -2.15 -42.56 -6.78
CA VAL A 387 -1.65 -43.43 -7.85
C VAL A 387 -2.78 -43.94 -8.76
N GLU A 388 -4.02 -44.01 -8.26
CA GLU A 388 -5.17 -44.42 -9.08
C GLU A 388 -5.62 -43.31 -10.04
N ILE A 389 -5.41 -42.05 -9.66
CA ILE A 389 -5.80 -40.87 -10.46
C ILE A 389 -4.68 -40.45 -11.40
N TYR A 390 -3.44 -40.39 -10.88
CA TYR A 390 -2.30 -39.80 -11.58
C TYR A 390 -1.24 -40.84 -11.99
N GLY A 391 -1.45 -42.14 -11.74
CA GLY A 391 -0.45 -43.16 -12.05
C GLY A 391 0.84 -43.02 -11.23
N ASN A 392 1.93 -43.63 -11.69
CA ASN A 392 3.23 -43.51 -11.02
C ASN A 392 3.85 -42.12 -11.25
N GLN A 393 4.00 -41.38 -10.15
CA GLN A 393 4.51 -40.00 -10.12
C GLN A 393 5.89 -39.89 -9.42
N ASN A 394 6.53 -41.03 -9.13
CA ASN A 394 7.86 -41.07 -8.52
C ASN A 394 8.92 -40.51 -9.47
N SER A 395 9.96 -39.91 -8.89
CA SER A 395 11.00 -39.22 -9.64
C SER A 395 11.81 -40.16 -10.53
N SER A 396 12.18 -39.64 -11.70
CA SER A 396 13.07 -40.25 -12.68
C SER A 396 14.55 -39.88 -12.47
N ILE A 397 14.89 -39.15 -11.39
CA ILE A 397 16.27 -38.85 -11.04
C ILE A 397 16.97 -40.15 -10.61
N LYS A 398 18.08 -40.48 -11.28
CA LYS A 398 18.89 -41.69 -11.06
C LYS A 398 20.17 -41.37 -10.29
N PRO A 399 20.79 -42.35 -9.61
CA PRO A 399 22.07 -42.14 -8.92
C PRO A 399 23.14 -41.49 -9.80
N SER A 400 23.25 -41.96 -11.05
CA SER A 400 24.21 -41.44 -12.05
C SER A 400 24.06 -39.95 -12.38
N HIS A 401 22.93 -39.32 -12.06
CA HIS A 401 22.75 -37.88 -12.26
C HIS A 401 23.44 -37.04 -11.17
N ILE A 402 23.62 -37.58 -9.95
CA ILE A 402 24.04 -36.78 -8.78
C ILE A 402 25.28 -37.30 -8.07
N GLU A 403 25.62 -38.59 -8.17
CA GLU A 403 26.68 -39.25 -7.38
C GLU A 403 28.05 -38.55 -7.48
N ASN A 404 28.39 -37.99 -8.64
CA ASN A 404 29.68 -37.32 -8.87
C ASN A 404 29.78 -35.91 -8.26
N ASN A 405 28.72 -35.40 -7.63
CA ASN A 405 28.62 -34.02 -7.13
C ASN A 405 28.34 -33.93 -5.61
N LEU A 406 28.61 -34.99 -4.85
CA LEU A 406 28.31 -35.10 -3.41
C LEU A 406 29.55 -35.02 -2.50
N ASP A 407 30.61 -34.32 -2.91
CA ASP A 407 31.88 -34.20 -2.17
C ASP A 407 32.51 -35.57 -1.78
N GLY A 408 32.31 -36.59 -2.62
CA GLY A 408 32.81 -37.96 -2.41
C GLY A 408 31.98 -38.82 -1.45
N LEU A 409 30.79 -38.36 -1.05
CA LEU A 409 29.82 -39.17 -0.29
C LEU A 409 28.95 -40.01 -1.23
N GLU A 410 28.59 -41.21 -0.79
CA GLU A 410 27.51 -41.97 -1.43
C GLU A 410 26.15 -41.33 -1.11
N ILE A 411 25.12 -41.58 -1.94
CA ILE A 411 23.80 -40.96 -1.78
C ILE A 411 23.19 -41.29 -0.42
N GLU A 412 23.23 -42.56 0.00
CA GLU A 412 22.69 -42.98 1.29
C GLU A 412 23.45 -42.36 2.48
N GLU A 413 24.75 -42.09 2.32
CA GLU A 413 25.54 -41.39 3.33
C GLU A 413 25.14 -39.91 3.40
N ALA A 414 24.96 -39.26 2.25
CA ALA A 414 24.52 -37.86 2.19
C ALA A 414 23.12 -37.68 2.80
N ILE A 415 22.18 -38.61 2.59
CA ILE A 415 20.86 -38.60 3.26
C ILE A 415 21.02 -38.76 4.77
N LYS A 416 21.79 -39.77 5.24
CA LYS A 416 22.00 -40.02 6.68
C LYS A 416 22.66 -38.85 7.39
N LEU A 417 23.51 -38.10 6.68
CA LEU A 417 24.16 -36.89 7.18
C LEU A 417 23.30 -35.63 7.00
N ASN A 418 22.05 -35.76 6.54
CA ASN A 418 21.12 -34.67 6.27
C ASN A 418 21.68 -33.59 5.31
N LYS A 419 22.43 -34.02 4.29
CA LYS A 419 23.07 -33.11 3.31
C LYS A 419 22.33 -32.97 2.00
N LEU A 420 21.27 -33.73 1.76
CA LEU A 420 20.45 -33.61 0.56
C LEU A 420 19.15 -32.89 0.86
N PHE A 421 18.85 -31.89 0.04
CA PHE A 421 17.65 -31.07 0.12
C PHE A 421 16.91 -31.10 -1.22
N ILE A 422 15.65 -30.70 -1.20
CA ILE A 422 14.80 -30.65 -2.37
C ILE A 422 13.89 -29.43 -2.34
N LEU A 423 13.79 -28.72 -3.47
CA LEU A 423 12.66 -27.85 -3.78
C LEU A 423 11.71 -28.64 -4.68
N ASP A 424 10.54 -28.99 -4.15
CA ASP A 424 9.61 -29.93 -4.78
C ASP A 424 8.25 -29.27 -5.01
N HIS A 425 8.05 -28.79 -6.23
CA HIS A 425 6.79 -28.21 -6.72
C HIS A 425 5.96 -29.22 -7.51
N HIS A 426 6.42 -30.47 -7.60
CA HIS A 426 5.81 -31.48 -8.46
C HIS A 426 4.36 -31.77 -8.07
N ASP A 427 4.14 -32.21 -6.82
CA ASP A 427 2.82 -32.64 -6.37
C ASP A 427 1.82 -31.48 -6.28
N THR A 428 2.33 -30.28 -5.96
CA THR A 428 1.56 -29.03 -5.97
C THR A 428 0.99 -28.71 -7.34
N LEU A 429 1.77 -28.93 -8.41
CA LEU A 429 1.46 -28.41 -9.75
C LEU A 429 0.97 -29.47 -10.73
N MET A 430 1.41 -30.73 -10.62
CA MET A 430 1.06 -31.80 -11.56
C MET A 430 -0.46 -31.92 -11.85
N PRO A 431 -1.36 -31.78 -10.86
CA PRO A 431 -2.82 -31.80 -11.12
C PRO A 431 -3.31 -30.72 -12.10
N TYR A 432 -2.56 -29.64 -12.27
CA TYR A 432 -2.93 -28.48 -13.10
C TYR A 432 -2.11 -28.35 -14.38
N VAL A 433 -0.95 -29.00 -14.50
CA VAL A 433 -0.03 -28.85 -15.64
C VAL A 433 -0.74 -29.04 -16.99
N ARG A 434 -1.58 -30.08 -17.14
CA ARG A 434 -2.30 -30.34 -18.40
C ARG A 434 -3.19 -29.17 -18.80
N ARG A 435 -3.96 -28.63 -17.84
CA ARG A 435 -4.94 -27.55 -18.07
C ARG A 435 -4.25 -26.22 -18.32
N ILE A 436 -3.16 -25.94 -17.62
CA ILE A 436 -2.34 -24.75 -17.84
C ILE A 436 -1.67 -24.80 -19.21
N ASN A 437 -1.08 -25.94 -19.57
CA ASN A 437 -0.37 -26.11 -20.85
C ASN A 437 -1.28 -26.08 -22.08
N ALA A 438 -2.60 -26.26 -21.89
CA ALA A 438 -3.60 -26.07 -22.92
C ALA A 438 -3.90 -24.58 -23.23
N THR A 439 -3.40 -23.64 -22.42
CA THR A 439 -3.43 -22.20 -22.70
C THR A 439 -2.16 -21.76 -23.43
N ASP A 440 -1.93 -20.46 -23.62
CA ASP A 440 -0.67 -19.94 -24.19
C ASP A 440 0.53 -20.09 -23.24
N THR A 441 0.28 -20.41 -21.97
CA THR A 441 1.32 -20.73 -20.98
C THR A 441 1.81 -22.17 -21.13
N LYS A 442 3.08 -22.44 -20.82
CA LYS A 442 3.71 -23.76 -20.81
C LYS A 442 4.56 -23.90 -19.57
N ILE A 443 4.21 -24.84 -18.69
CA ILE A 443 4.93 -25.15 -17.46
C ILE A 443 5.27 -26.64 -17.38
N TYR A 444 6.20 -26.93 -16.47
CA TYR A 444 6.47 -28.27 -15.96
C TYR A 444 6.07 -28.32 -14.48
N ALA A 445 5.87 -29.53 -13.95
CA ALA A 445 5.96 -29.77 -12.51
C ALA A 445 7.43 -30.07 -12.17
N THR A 446 8.07 -29.21 -11.38
CA THR A 446 9.52 -29.27 -11.16
C THR A 446 9.93 -29.91 -9.83
N ARG A 447 11.07 -30.60 -9.83
CA ARG A 447 11.83 -30.97 -8.62
C ARG A 447 13.29 -30.58 -8.78
N THR A 448 13.88 -29.98 -7.76
CA THR A 448 15.29 -29.59 -7.75
C THR A 448 15.99 -30.23 -6.57
N LEU A 449 17.00 -31.06 -6.81
CA LEU A 449 17.85 -31.62 -5.74
C LEU A 449 19.03 -30.70 -5.45
N LEU A 450 19.34 -30.51 -4.17
CA LEU A 450 20.43 -29.68 -3.70
C LEU A 450 21.30 -30.44 -2.70
N PHE A 451 22.58 -30.11 -2.66
CA PHE A 451 23.56 -30.62 -1.71
C PHE A 451 24.08 -29.50 -0.80
N LEU A 452 24.14 -29.78 0.50
CA LEU A 452 24.77 -28.90 1.49
C LEU A 452 26.28 -29.12 1.51
N GLN A 453 26.99 -28.13 1.00
CA GLN A 453 28.44 -28.13 0.91
C GLN A 453 29.09 -27.93 2.29
N LYS A 454 30.38 -28.27 2.40
CA LYS A 454 31.14 -28.12 3.65
C LYS A 454 31.25 -26.66 4.13
N ASP A 455 31.08 -25.71 3.23
CA ASP A 455 31.14 -24.28 3.53
C ASP A 455 29.78 -23.66 3.90
N GLY A 456 28.75 -24.50 4.08
CA GLY A 456 27.42 -24.09 4.51
C GLY A 456 26.49 -23.62 3.37
N THR A 457 26.96 -23.59 2.12
CA THR A 457 26.15 -23.18 0.97
C THR A 457 25.45 -24.37 0.31
N LEU A 458 24.35 -24.11 -0.42
CA LEU A 458 23.66 -25.11 -1.21
C LEU A 458 24.17 -25.12 -2.65
N LYS A 459 24.38 -26.32 -3.20
CA LYS A 459 24.71 -26.56 -4.60
C LYS A 459 23.57 -27.31 -5.29
N PRO A 460 22.99 -26.81 -6.39
CA PRO A 460 22.01 -27.56 -7.15
C PRO A 460 22.68 -28.75 -7.86
N LEU A 461 22.01 -29.91 -7.85
CA LEU A 461 22.52 -31.17 -8.40
C LEU A 461 21.80 -31.59 -9.68
N ALA A 462 20.48 -31.49 -9.67
CA ALA A 462 19.63 -31.91 -10.77
C ALA A 462 18.27 -31.21 -10.72
N ILE A 463 17.69 -30.95 -11.88
CA ILE A 463 16.32 -30.48 -12.05
C ILE A 463 15.55 -31.51 -12.87
N GLU A 464 14.43 -31.99 -12.33
CA GLU A 464 13.46 -32.81 -13.02
C GLU A 464 12.32 -31.93 -13.53
N LEU A 465 12.08 -31.97 -14.84
CA LEU A 465 10.94 -31.33 -15.50
C LEU A 465 9.94 -32.42 -15.90
N SER A 466 8.79 -32.44 -15.22
CA SER A 466 7.76 -33.47 -15.40
C SER A 466 6.53 -32.91 -16.12
N LEU A 467 6.03 -33.67 -17.09
CA LEU A 467 4.76 -33.43 -17.76
C LEU A 467 3.79 -34.58 -17.48
N PRO A 468 2.48 -34.33 -17.47
CA PRO A 468 1.51 -35.42 -17.46
C PRO A 468 1.62 -36.23 -18.74
N HIS A 469 1.43 -37.55 -18.67
CA HIS A 469 1.54 -38.42 -19.84
C HIS A 469 0.55 -38.01 -20.94
N PRO A 470 0.95 -37.89 -22.22
CA PRO A 470 0.10 -37.32 -23.27
C PRO A 470 -1.24 -38.05 -23.45
N GLU A 471 -1.27 -39.36 -23.24
CA GLU A 471 -2.47 -40.20 -23.39
C GLU A 471 -3.43 -40.21 -22.18
N GLY A 472 -3.04 -39.59 -21.04
CA GLY A 472 -3.90 -39.47 -19.86
C GLY A 472 -3.13 -39.42 -18.54
N ASP A 473 -3.66 -38.71 -17.54
CA ASP A 473 -3.00 -38.49 -16.25
C ASP A 473 -2.75 -39.79 -15.48
N GLN A 474 -3.62 -40.78 -15.61
CA GLN A 474 -3.53 -42.09 -14.96
C GLN A 474 -2.31 -42.93 -15.38
N LEU A 475 -1.60 -42.52 -16.43
CA LEU A 475 -0.40 -43.21 -16.93
C LEU A 475 0.91 -42.70 -16.30
N GLY A 476 0.85 -41.75 -15.36
CA GLY A 476 2.03 -41.20 -14.70
C GLY A 476 2.60 -39.95 -15.36
N ALA A 477 3.77 -39.53 -14.90
CA ALA A 477 4.52 -38.45 -15.51
C ALA A 477 5.49 -38.94 -16.58
N VAL A 478 5.72 -38.10 -17.59
CA VAL A 478 6.87 -38.18 -18.49
C VAL A 478 7.84 -37.10 -18.06
N SER A 479 8.99 -37.53 -17.51
CA SER A 479 9.95 -36.63 -16.89
C SER A 479 11.29 -36.66 -17.59
N LYS A 480 11.96 -35.51 -17.63
CA LYS A 480 13.35 -35.36 -18.07
C LYS A 480 14.17 -34.74 -16.97
N VAL A 481 15.40 -35.21 -16.83
CA VAL A 481 16.33 -34.73 -15.80
C VAL A 481 17.47 -33.98 -16.47
N TYR A 482 17.75 -32.80 -15.93
CA TYR A 482 18.80 -31.89 -16.36
C TYR A 482 19.78 -31.72 -15.20
N THR A 483 21.07 -31.69 -15.50
CA THR A 483 22.16 -31.52 -14.53
C THR A 483 22.99 -30.29 -14.88
N PRO A 484 23.68 -29.68 -13.91
CA PRO A 484 24.56 -28.53 -14.17
C PRO A 484 25.55 -28.80 -15.30
N ALA A 485 25.75 -27.79 -16.16
CA ALA A 485 26.71 -27.79 -17.26
C ALA A 485 27.29 -26.38 -17.42
N GLU A 486 28.60 -26.29 -17.71
CA GLU A 486 29.34 -25.02 -17.77
C GLU A 486 29.71 -24.60 -19.21
N HIS A 487 29.46 -25.45 -20.20
CA HIS A 487 29.90 -25.23 -21.57
C HIS A 487 28.85 -25.64 -22.59
N GLY A 488 28.88 -24.99 -23.75
CA GLY A 488 28.08 -25.37 -24.92
C GLY A 488 26.59 -25.07 -24.75
N VAL A 489 25.78 -25.76 -25.54
CA VAL A 489 24.31 -25.59 -25.49
C VAL A 489 23.74 -26.14 -24.18
N GLU A 490 24.43 -27.11 -23.58
CA GLU A 490 24.05 -27.75 -22.32
C GLU A 490 24.00 -26.74 -21.16
N GLU A 491 24.90 -25.75 -21.12
CA GLU A 491 24.82 -24.63 -20.16
C GLU A 491 23.51 -23.85 -20.33
N SER A 492 23.12 -23.56 -21.57
CA SER A 492 21.88 -22.82 -21.87
C SER A 492 20.64 -23.65 -21.54
N VAL A 493 20.68 -24.97 -21.78
CA VAL A 493 19.65 -25.92 -21.36
C VAL A 493 19.50 -25.94 -19.83
N TRP A 494 20.62 -25.92 -19.09
CA TRP A 494 20.60 -25.85 -17.64
C TRP A 494 20.01 -24.54 -17.12
N GLN A 495 20.37 -23.40 -17.71
CA GLN A 495 19.78 -22.10 -17.38
C GLN A 495 18.26 -22.07 -17.64
N LEU A 496 17.79 -22.66 -18.73
CA LEU A 496 16.35 -22.81 -18.98
C LEU A 496 15.67 -23.71 -17.94
N ALA A 497 16.30 -24.82 -17.52
CA ALA A 497 15.76 -25.67 -16.48
C ALA A 497 15.57 -24.91 -15.16
N LYS A 498 16.54 -24.07 -14.77
CA LYS A 498 16.41 -23.16 -13.62
C LYS A 498 15.28 -22.15 -13.79
N ALA A 499 15.10 -21.60 -14.99
CA ALA A 499 13.99 -20.69 -15.28
C ALA A 499 12.62 -21.35 -15.06
N TYR A 500 12.41 -22.61 -15.49
CA TYR A 500 11.15 -23.32 -15.24
C TYR A 500 10.90 -23.55 -13.74
N VAL A 501 11.95 -23.84 -12.96
CA VAL A 501 11.85 -23.91 -11.50
C VAL A 501 11.46 -22.54 -10.92
N ALA A 502 12.09 -21.46 -11.39
CA ALA A 502 11.77 -20.11 -10.94
C ALA A 502 10.35 -19.67 -11.32
N VAL A 503 9.81 -20.10 -12.48
CA VAL A 503 8.39 -19.90 -12.85
C VAL A 503 7.46 -20.61 -11.87
N ASN A 504 7.71 -21.90 -11.60
CA ASN A 504 6.95 -22.66 -10.62
C ASN A 504 6.99 -21.97 -9.24
N ASP A 505 8.19 -21.62 -8.79
CA ASP A 505 8.41 -21.02 -7.48
C ASP A 505 7.78 -19.62 -7.36
N SER A 506 7.77 -18.81 -8.42
CA SER A 506 7.09 -17.50 -8.43
C SER A 506 5.58 -17.63 -8.30
N GLY A 507 4.95 -18.59 -9.01
CA GLY A 507 3.51 -18.80 -8.86
C GLY A 507 3.12 -19.42 -7.51
N VAL A 508 3.93 -20.35 -6.99
CA VAL A 508 3.72 -20.92 -5.64
C VAL A 508 3.94 -19.86 -4.57
N HIS A 509 4.97 -19.03 -4.69
CA HIS A 509 5.25 -17.91 -3.80
C HIS A 509 4.04 -16.97 -3.70
N GLN A 510 3.62 -16.40 -4.82
CA GLN A 510 2.56 -15.39 -4.85
C GLN A 510 1.22 -15.93 -4.35
N LEU A 511 0.84 -17.12 -4.81
CA LEU A 511 -0.49 -17.66 -4.56
C LEU A 511 -0.59 -18.40 -3.22
N ILE A 512 0.47 -19.13 -2.83
CA ILE A 512 0.44 -20.04 -1.69
C ILE A 512 1.19 -19.43 -0.51
N SER A 513 2.49 -19.19 -0.65
CA SER A 513 3.31 -18.67 0.46
C SER A 513 2.87 -17.29 0.94
N HIS A 514 2.45 -16.43 0.00
CA HIS A 514 2.00 -15.06 0.27
C HIS A 514 0.47 -15.00 0.40
N TRP A 515 -0.29 -15.13 -0.68
CA TRP A 515 -1.75 -14.93 -0.62
C TRP A 515 -2.45 -15.91 0.34
N LEU A 516 -2.31 -17.23 0.15
CA LEU A 516 -3.04 -18.20 0.98
C LEU A 516 -2.55 -18.18 2.43
N ASN A 517 -1.24 -18.37 2.65
CA ASN A 517 -0.68 -18.59 3.97
C ASN A 517 -0.52 -17.32 4.82
N THR A 518 -0.81 -16.13 4.27
CA THR A 518 -0.90 -14.89 5.07
C THR A 518 -2.24 -14.19 4.89
N HIS A 519 -2.54 -13.65 3.70
CA HIS A 519 -3.72 -12.82 3.47
C HIS A 519 -5.04 -13.57 3.75
N ALA A 520 -5.26 -14.70 3.08
CA ALA A 520 -6.53 -15.42 3.13
C ALA A 520 -6.76 -16.09 4.49
N VAL A 521 -5.71 -16.66 5.10
CA VAL A 521 -5.83 -17.33 6.41
C VAL A 521 -5.97 -16.37 7.57
N ILE A 522 -5.45 -15.13 7.49
CA ILE A 522 -5.57 -14.15 8.59
C ILE A 522 -6.95 -13.46 8.60
N GLU A 523 -7.58 -13.22 7.46
CA GLU A 523 -8.87 -12.50 7.39
C GLU A 523 -9.97 -13.10 8.31
N PRO A 524 -10.17 -14.43 8.41
CA PRO A 524 -11.06 -15.03 9.40
C PRO A 524 -10.78 -14.66 10.86
N PHE A 525 -9.52 -14.50 11.25
CA PHE A 525 -9.13 -14.09 12.60
C PHE A 525 -9.52 -12.65 12.87
N VAL A 526 -9.38 -11.75 11.87
CA VAL A 526 -9.85 -10.35 11.97
C VAL A 526 -11.35 -10.31 12.24
N ILE A 527 -12.11 -11.06 11.43
CA ILE A 527 -13.57 -11.13 11.51
C ILE A 527 -14.01 -11.70 12.86
N ALA A 528 -13.47 -12.86 13.27
CA ALA A 528 -13.83 -13.50 14.54
C ALA A 528 -13.50 -12.61 15.75
N SER A 529 -12.35 -11.95 15.74
CA SER A 529 -11.88 -11.12 16.86
C SER A 529 -12.80 -9.92 17.08
N ASN A 530 -13.24 -9.26 16.01
CA ASN A 530 -14.18 -8.15 16.10
C ASN A 530 -15.62 -8.60 16.43
N ARG A 531 -16.00 -9.84 16.10
CA ARG A 531 -17.35 -10.38 16.36
C ARG A 531 -17.54 -10.94 17.77
N GLN A 532 -16.46 -11.47 18.37
CA GLN A 532 -16.56 -12.28 19.60
C GLN A 532 -15.76 -11.73 20.78
N LEU A 533 -14.71 -10.93 20.55
CA LEU A 533 -13.91 -10.34 21.61
C LEU A 533 -14.22 -8.84 21.70
N SER A 534 -14.72 -8.39 22.86
CA SER A 534 -14.93 -6.97 23.11
C SER A 534 -13.61 -6.18 22.98
N VAL A 535 -13.68 -4.89 22.64
CA VAL A 535 -12.52 -3.97 22.69
C VAL A 535 -11.89 -3.88 24.09
N LEU A 536 -12.63 -4.27 25.14
CA LEU A 536 -12.14 -4.41 26.51
C LEU A 536 -11.35 -5.71 26.74
N HIS A 537 -11.52 -6.71 25.88
CA HIS A 537 -10.92 -8.02 26.06
C HIS A 537 -9.39 -7.95 25.89
N PRO A 538 -8.59 -8.53 26.80
CA PRO A 538 -7.13 -8.54 26.68
C PRO A 538 -6.64 -9.11 25.35
N ILE A 539 -7.17 -10.25 24.91
CA ILE A 539 -6.79 -10.85 23.61
C ILE A 539 -7.17 -9.98 22.40
N HIS A 540 -8.28 -9.24 22.45
CA HIS A 540 -8.58 -8.25 21.41
C HIS A 540 -7.49 -7.16 21.37
N LYS A 541 -7.13 -6.61 22.54
CA LYS A 541 -6.05 -5.61 22.66
C LYS A 541 -4.68 -6.16 22.26
N LEU A 542 -4.42 -7.45 22.41
CA LEU A 542 -3.18 -8.08 21.96
C LEU A 542 -3.13 -8.19 20.43
N LEU A 543 -4.21 -8.68 19.81
CA LEU A 543 -4.21 -9.05 18.39
C LEU A 543 -4.58 -7.91 17.43
N GLN A 544 -5.37 -6.92 17.86
CA GLN A 544 -5.88 -5.85 16.99
C GLN A 544 -4.80 -5.12 16.16
N PRO A 545 -3.60 -4.79 16.69
CA PRO A 545 -2.55 -4.15 15.88
C PRO A 545 -2.10 -5.00 14.69
N HIS A 546 -2.21 -6.32 14.82
CA HIS A 546 -1.78 -7.30 13.85
C HIS A 546 -2.82 -7.57 12.75
N PHE A 547 -3.99 -6.91 12.83
CA PHE A 547 -5.07 -7.02 11.85
C PHE A 547 -5.28 -5.76 11.02
N ARG A 548 -4.60 -4.67 11.38
CA ARG A 548 -4.66 -3.39 10.67
C ARG A 548 -4.56 -3.60 9.16
N ASP A 549 -5.40 -2.89 8.41
CA ASP A 549 -5.38 -2.82 6.93
C ASP A 549 -5.68 -4.15 6.19
N THR A 550 -5.76 -5.29 6.88
CA THR A 550 -5.83 -6.63 6.26
C THR A 550 -7.13 -6.85 5.49
N MET A 551 -8.29 -6.52 6.09
CA MET A 551 -9.59 -6.69 5.42
C MET A 551 -9.70 -5.79 4.19
N ASN A 552 -9.21 -4.56 4.27
CA ASN A 552 -9.29 -3.61 3.17
C ASN A 552 -8.41 -4.03 1.99
N ILE A 553 -7.17 -4.45 2.24
CA ILE A 553 -6.32 -4.92 1.15
C ILE A 553 -6.85 -6.20 0.51
N ASN A 554 -7.39 -7.12 1.31
CA ASN A 554 -7.98 -8.34 0.78
C ASN A 554 -9.23 -8.05 -0.05
N ALA A 555 -10.11 -7.14 0.40
CA ALA A 555 -11.30 -6.75 -0.35
C ALA A 555 -10.93 -6.13 -1.71
N PHE A 556 -9.89 -5.31 -1.73
CA PHE A 556 -9.37 -4.73 -2.95
C PHE A 556 -8.70 -5.76 -3.87
N ALA A 557 -7.90 -6.68 -3.32
CA ALA A 557 -7.30 -7.77 -4.06
C ALA A 557 -8.36 -8.65 -4.73
N ARG A 558 -9.48 -8.94 -4.05
CA ARG A 558 -10.62 -9.65 -4.67
C ARG A 558 -11.19 -8.90 -5.88
N GLN A 559 -11.20 -7.56 -5.85
CA GLN A 559 -11.71 -6.76 -6.97
C GLN A 559 -10.72 -6.68 -8.14
N ILE A 560 -9.42 -6.50 -7.92
CA ILE A 560 -8.52 -6.19 -9.06
C ILE A 560 -7.43 -7.23 -9.32
N LEU A 561 -7.03 -8.00 -8.30
CA LEU A 561 -5.83 -8.82 -8.34
C LEU A 561 -6.19 -10.27 -8.65
N ILE A 562 -7.03 -10.87 -7.80
CA ILE A 562 -7.34 -12.30 -7.81
C ILE A 562 -8.74 -12.64 -8.36
N GLY A 563 -9.47 -11.63 -8.84
CA GLY A 563 -10.73 -11.83 -9.56
C GLY A 563 -10.48 -12.40 -10.97
N GLY A 564 -11.51 -12.96 -11.59
CA GLY A 564 -11.45 -13.43 -12.98
C GLY A 564 -11.07 -12.30 -13.93
N GLY A 565 -10.01 -12.50 -14.71
CA GLY A 565 -9.43 -11.48 -15.58
C GLY A 565 -8.55 -10.45 -14.85
N GLY A 566 -8.35 -10.57 -13.55
CA GLY A 566 -7.53 -9.67 -12.73
C GLY A 566 -6.01 -9.80 -12.97
N PHE A 567 -5.23 -8.92 -12.33
CA PHE A 567 -3.77 -8.83 -12.55
C PHE A 567 -3.01 -10.14 -12.33
N LEU A 568 -3.38 -10.91 -11.29
CA LEU A 568 -2.69 -12.16 -10.98
C LEU A 568 -2.88 -13.15 -12.13
N GLU A 569 -4.12 -13.34 -12.61
CA GLU A 569 -4.39 -14.29 -13.70
C GLU A 569 -3.70 -13.91 -15.02
N GLN A 570 -3.36 -12.64 -15.23
CA GLN A 570 -2.68 -12.19 -16.44
C GLN A 570 -1.15 -12.24 -16.37
N THR A 571 -0.58 -12.26 -15.16
CA THR A 571 0.86 -12.04 -14.94
C THR A 571 1.58 -13.23 -14.33
N VAL A 572 0.88 -14.24 -13.80
CA VAL A 572 1.48 -15.49 -13.30
C VAL A 572 0.90 -16.73 -13.98
N PHE A 573 1.71 -17.77 -14.11
CA PHE A 573 1.39 -18.99 -14.87
C PHE A 573 0.08 -19.70 -14.52
N PRO A 574 -0.44 -19.69 -13.26
CA PRO A 574 -1.68 -20.42 -12.97
C PRO A 574 -2.88 -19.86 -13.73
N GLY A 575 -2.82 -18.58 -14.14
CA GLY A 575 -3.87 -17.92 -14.89
C GLY A 575 -5.24 -18.08 -14.23
N ARG A 576 -6.26 -18.41 -15.03
CA ARG A 576 -7.64 -18.66 -14.58
C ARG A 576 -7.79 -19.79 -13.54
N TYR A 577 -6.77 -20.60 -13.33
CA TYR A 577 -6.76 -21.72 -12.37
C TYR A 577 -6.12 -21.37 -11.03
N ALA A 578 -5.62 -20.13 -10.87
CA ALA A 578 -4.91 -19.70 -9.67
C ALA A 578 -5.70 -19.97 -8.38
N MET A 579 -6.90 -19.41 -8.27
CA MET A 579 -7.64 -19.46 -7.01
C MET A 579 -8.21 -20.85 -6.69
N GLU A 580 -8.49 -21.69 -7.70
CA GLU A 580 -8.82 -23.09 -7.42
C GLU A 580 -7.60 -23.91 -6.99
N MET A 581 -6.40 -23.59 -7.51
CA MET A 581 -5.16 -24.23 -7.08
C MET A 581 -4.82 -23.88 -5.62
N SER A 582 -5.03 -22.64 -5.19
CA SER A 582 -4.87 -22.29 -3.77
C SER A 582 -5.87 -23.04 -2.88
N SER A 583 -7.10 -23.24 -3.35
CA SER A 583 -8.10 -24.04 -2.64
C SER A 583 -7.73 -25.53 -2.56
N PHE A 584 -7.15 -26.08 -3.62
CA PHE A 584 -6.60 -27.44 -3.60
C PHE A 584 -5.52 -27.59 -2.51
N ILE A 585 -4.58 -26.64 -2.42
CA ILE A 585 -3.51 -26.66 -1.42
C ILE A 585 -4.02 -26.40 0.01
N TYR A 586 -5.06 -25.58 0.17
CA TYR A 586 -5.67 -25.34 1.48
C TYR A 586 -6.21 -26.63 2.15
N LYS A 587 -6.49 -27.69 1.38
CA LYS A 587 -6.84 -29.01 1.93
C LYS A 587 -5.80 -29.53 2.91
N ASP A 588 -4.53 -29.28 2.66
CA ASP A 588 -3.40 -29.73 3.49
C ASP A 588 -2.88 -28.67 4.47
N TRP A 589 -3.52 -27.49 4.51
CA TRP A 589 -3.16 -26.45 5.47
C TRP A 589 -3.45 -26.89 6.90
N VAL A 590 -2.54 -26.59 7.83
CA VAL A 590 -2.63 -26.99 9.25
C VAL A 590 -2.20 -25.79 10.09
N PHE A 591 -3.07 -25.34 11.01
CA PHE A 591 -2.81 -24.12 11.79
C PHE A 591 -1.58 -24.24 12.70
N PRO A 592 -1.40 -25.29 13.53
CA PRO A 592 -0.19 -25.43 14.34
C PRO A 592 1.11 -25.46 13.54
N ASP A 593 1.06 -25.94 12.30
CA ASP A 593 2.24 -26.04 11.42
C ASP A 593 2.68 -24.66 10.89
N GLN A 594 1.91 -23.59 11.14
CA GLN A 594 2.31 -22.22 10.80
C GLN A 594 3.27 -21.62 11.84
N ALA A 595 3.46 -22.30 12.99
CA ALA A 595 4.45 -21.91 13.98
C ALA A 595 5.87 -22.20 13.45
N LEU A 596 6.74 -21.18 13.38
CA LEU A 596 8.04 -21.31 12.72
C LEU A 596 8.88 -22.53 13.18
N PRO A 597 9.05 -22.82 14.49
CA PRO A 597 9.82 -23.99 14.91
C PRO A 597 9.21 -25.31 14.44
N VAL A 598 7.87 -25.41 14.47
CA VAL A 598 7.12 -26.61 14.03
C VAL A 598 7.24 -26.78 12.51
N GLU A 599 7.11 -25.68 11.78
CA GLU A 599 7.24 -25.60 10.33
C GLU A 599 8.63 -26.07 9.85
N LEU A 600 9.69 -25.57 10.49
CA LEU A 600 11.07 -25.95 10.18
C LEU A 600 11.33 -27.44 10.42
N VAL A 601 10.83 -27.99 11.54
CA VAL A 601 10.94 -29.44 11.82
C VAL A 601 10.13 -30.26 10.82
N LYS A 602 8.92 -29.81 10.46
CA LYS A 602 8.06 -30.48 9.48
C LYS A 602 8.74 -30.61 8.12
N ARG A 603 9.39 -29.54 7.63
CA ARG A 603 10.20 -29.58 6.40
C ARG A 603 11.53 -30.33 6.56
N GLY A 604 11.90 -30.70 7.77
CA GLY A 604 13.18 -31.33 8.08
C GLY A 604 14.35 -30.35 8.01
N MET A 605 14.10 -29.04 8.09
CA MET A 605 15.15 -28.02 8.16
C MET A 605 15.74 -27.88 9.57
N ALA A 606 15.09 -28.48 10.56
CA ALA A 606 15.53 -28.53 11.94
C ALA A 606 15.18 -29.87 12.59
N ILE A 607 15.85 -30.17 13.69
CA ILE A 607 15.52 -31.27 14.61
C ILE A 607 15.20 -30.71 15.99
N GLU A 608 14.37 -31.41 16.76
CA GLU A 608 14.10 -31.03 18.15
C GLU A 608 15.38 -31.10 18.99
N ASP A 609 15.61 -30.06 19.79
CA ASP A 609 16.72 -29.99 20.74
C ASP A 609 16.26 -29.21 21.98
N SER A 610 15.99 -29.93 23.07
CA SER A 610 15.56 -29.35 24.33
C SER A 610 16.62 -28.45 25.00
N ASN A 611 17.89 -28.51 24.57
CA ASN A 611 18.95 -27.65 25.09
C ASN A 611 19.07 -26.32 24.32
N SER A 612 18.42 -26.21 23.16
CA SER A 612 18.35 -24.97 22.39
C SER A 612 17.32 -24.01 22.98
N SER A 613 17.59 -22.71 22.94
CA SER A 613 16.65 -21.68 23.38
C SER A 613 15.35 -21.65 22.55
N TYR A 614 15.35 -22.23 21.36
CA TYR A 614 14.19 -22.33 20.48
C TYR A 614 13.51 -23.70 20.51
N GLY A 615 14.05 -24.64 21.30
CA GLY A 615 13.61 -26.03 21.32
C GLY A 615 13.99 -26.85 20.07
N ILE A 616 14.76 -26.25 19.15
CA ILE A 616 15.19 -26.88 17.89
C ILE A 616 16.63 -26.50 17.52
N HIS A 617 17.26 -27.32 16.71
CA HIS A 617 18.56 -27.10 16.08
C HIS A 617 18.43 -27.16 14.55
N LEU A 618 18.93 -26.14 13.85
CA LEU A 618 18.87 -26.05 12.38
C LEU A 618 19.88 -27.00 11.74
N LEU A 619 19.49 -27.64 10.63
CA LEU A 619 20.41 -28.48 9.83
C LEU A 619 21.30 -27.65 8.89
N ILE A 620 20.85 -26.45 8.54
CA ILE A 620 21.64 -25.44 7.83
C ILE A 620 21.85 -24.29 8.81
N GLU A 621 23.05 -24.18 9.37
CA GLU A 621 23.36 -23.17 10.40
C GLU A 621 23.19 -21.74 9.88
N ASP A 622 23.63 -21.47 8.66
CA ASP A 622 23.43 -20.19 7.97
C ASP A 622 22.24 -20.23 7.02
N TYR A 623 21.03 -20.46 7.56
CA TYR A 623 19.76 -20.32 6.84
C TYR A 623 19.11 -18.99 7.24
N PRO A 624 19.31 -17.89 6.46
CA PRO A 624 19.03 -16.54 6.93
C PRO A 624 17.59 -16.30 7.43
N TYR A 625 16.59 -16.78 6.68
CA TYR A 625 15.18 -16.73 7.09
C TYR A 625 14.94 -17.42 8.44
N ALA A 626 15.45 -18.64 8.62
CA ALA A 626 15.18 -19.43 9.80
C ALA A 626 15.92 -18.88 11.04
N VAL A 627 17.19 -18.50 10.90
CA VAL A 627 17.98 -17.99 12.05
C VAL A 627 17.39 -16.65 12.54
N ASP A 628 17.07 -15.74 11.63
CA ASP A 628 16.47 -14.45 12.01
C ASP A 628 15.03 -14.64 12.50
N GLY A 629 14.27 -15.46 11.79
CA GLY A 629 12.88 -15.75 12.12
C GLY A 629 12.73 -16.36 13.51
N LEU A 630 13.62 -17.26 13.93
CA LEU A 630 13.57 -17.88 15.26
C LEU A 630 13.81 -16.87 16.39
N GLU A 631 14.69 -15.88 16.16
CA GLU A 631 14.91 -14.78 17.09
C GLU A 631 13.68 -13.89 17.24
N ILE A 632 13.02 -13.55 16.12
CA ILE A 632 11.77 -12.77 16.10
C ILE A 632 10.63 -13.58 16.74
N TRP A 633 10.48 -14.87 16.39
CA TRP A 633 9.50 -15.79 16.96
C TRP A 633 9.63 -15.86 18.48
N LEU A 634 10.84 -16.05 19.01
CA LEU A 634 11.07 -16.12 20.44
C LEU A 634 10.72 -14.78 21.14
N ALA A 635 11.04 -13.65 20.51
CA ALA A 635 10.67 -12.35 21.04
C ALA A 635 9.14 -12.18 21.10
N ILE A 636 8.42 -12.58 20.05
CA ILE A 636 6.94 -12.58 20.02
C ILE A 636 6.39 -13.51 21.09
N LYS A 637 6.89 -14.75 21.18
CA LYS A 637 6.42 -15.73 22.16
C LYS A 637 6.59 -15.24 23.59
N THR A 638 7.75 -14.66 23.90
CA THR A 638 8.05 -14.08 25.23
C THR A 638 7.09 -12.92 25.54
N TRP A 639 6.81 -12.05 24.57
CA TRP A 639 5.84 -10.97 24.72
C TRP A 639 4.42 -11.49 25.01
N VAL A 640 3.96 -12.47 24.22
CA VAL A 640 2.63 -13.07 24.38
C VAL A 640 2.53 -13.78 25.73
N GLU A 641 3.56 -14.51 26.15
CA GLU A 641 3.60 -15.19 27.44
C GLU A 641 3.53 -14.20 28.61
N ASP A 642 4.35 -13.14 28.60
CA ASP A 642 4.32 -12.08 29.62
C ASP A 642 2.94 -11.42 29.69
N TYR A 643 2.33 -11.13 28.53
CA TYR A 643 1.02 -10.48 28.42
C TYR A 643 -0.11 -11.41 28.89
N CYS A 644 -0.20 -12.63 28.35
CA CYS A 644 -1.24 -13.59 28.69
C CYS A 644 -1.19 -14.00 30.16
N SER A 645 0.01 -14.22 30.72
CA SER A 645 0.20 -14.58 32.13
C SER A 645 -0.26 -13.47 33.10
N PHE A 646 -0.35 -12.22 32.64
CA PHE A 646 -0.94 -11.15 33.43
C PHE A 646 -2.45 -11.33 33.62
N TYR A 647 -3.18 -11.72 32.57
CA TYR A 647 -4.64 -11.85 32.61
C TYR A 647 -5.14 -13.27 32.94
N TYR A 648 -4.44 -14.31 32.51
CA TYR A 648 -4.82 -15.71 32.71
C TYR A 648 -3.84 -16.40 33.65
N LYS A 649 -4.24 -16.61 34.91
CA LYS A 649 -3.37 -17.18 35.96
C LYS A 649 -3.31 -18.70 35.95
N ASN A 650 -4.28 -19.34 35.33
CA ASN A 650 -4.40 -20.79 35.22
C ASN A 650 -5.36 -21.15 34.07
N ASP A 651 -5.36 -22.44 33.73
CA ASP A 651 -6.17 -22.98 32.64
C ASP A 651 -7.68 -22.80 32.86
N ASP A 652 -8.15 -22.82 34.11
CA ASP A 652 -9.56 -22.59 34.44
C ASP A 652 -10.04 -21.20 33.98
N MET A 653 -9.18 -20.18 34.03
CA MET A 653 -9.53 -18.84 33.54
C MET A 653 -9.71 -18.82 32.02
N VAL A 654 -8.91 -19.60 31.27
CA VAL A 654 -9.05 -19.76 29.82
C VAL A 654 -10.34 -20.51 29.48
N GLN A 655 -10.63 -21.59 30.19
CA GLN A 655 -11.83 -22.41 29.97
C GLN A 655 -13.13 -21.67 30.30
N ASN A 656 -13.12 -20.80 31.32
CA ASN A 656 -14.29 -20.04 31.76
C ASN A 656 -14.48 -18.71 31.02
N ASP A 657 -13.54 -18.32 30.15
CA ASP A 657 -13.66 -17.10 29.34
C ASP A 657 -14.62 -17.30 28.16
N THR A 658 -15.87 -16.91 28.34
CA THR A 658 -16.93 -17.15 27.36
C THR A 658 -16.71 -16.45 26.01
N GLU A 659 -16.05 -15.29 26.00
CA GLU A 659 -15.75 -14.59 24.74
C GLU A 659 -14.62 -15.29 24.01
N LEU A 660 -13.55 -15.67 24.72
CA LEU A 660 -12.44 -16.44 24.14
C LEU A 660 -12.91 -17.79 23.56
N GLN A 661 -13.76 -18.51 24.29
CA GLN A 661 -14.32 -19.78 23.81
C GLN A 661 -15.21 -19.58 22.58
N SER A 662 -16.01 -18.50 22.55
CA SER A 662 -16.87 -18.19 21.40
C SER A 662 -16.07 -17.74 20.18
N TRP A 663 -15.02 -16.93 20.39
CA TRP A 663 -14.07 -16.51 19.37
C TRP A 663 -13.40 -17.70 18.70
N TRP A 664 -12.81 -18.59 19.50
CA TRP A 664 -12.11 -19.75 18.97
C TRP A 664 -13.05 -20.73 18.27
N LYS A 665 -14.23 -20.96 18.85
CA LYS A 665 -15.26 -21.78 18.24
C LYS A 665 -15.71 -21.24 16.89
N GLU A 666 -16.06 -19.95 16.81
CA GLU A 666 -16.55 -19.33 15.57
C GLU A 666 -15.46 -19.29 14.50
N LEU A 667 -14.22 -18.96 14.87
CA LEU A 667 -13.08 -19.02 13.95
C LEU A 667 -12.93 -20.42 13.33
N ARG A 668 -12.97 -21.48 14.14
CA ARG A 668 -12.83 -22.87 13.66
C ARG A 668 -14.04 -23.33 12.84
N GLU A 669 -15.24 -23.07 13.34
CA GLU A 669 -16.49 -23.65 12.79
C GLU A 669 -17.05 -22.86 11.60
N GLU A 670 -16.79 -21.56 11.53
CA GLU A 670 -17.26 -20.67 10.46
C GLU A 670 -16.09 -20.13 9.64
N GLY A 671 -15.13 -19.44 10.28
CA GLY A 671 -14.02 -18.75 9.61
C GLY A 671 -13.12 -19.67 8.77
N HIS A 672 -12.75 -20.82 9.34
CA HIS A 672 -12.09 -21.95 8.67
C HIS A 672 -13.02 -23.17 8.61
N GLY A 673 -14.34 -22.92 8.45
CA GLY A 673 -15.38 -23.92 8.66
C GLY A 673 -15.28 -25.20 7.82
N ASP A 674 -14.59 -25.15 6.67
CA ASP A 674 -14.37 -26.33 5.82
C ASP A 674 -13.37 -27.32 6.45
N LYS A 675 -12.60 -26.88 7.45
CA LYS A 675 -11.60 -27.67 8.19
C LYS A 675 -11.95 -27.80 9.67
N LYS A 676 -13.19 -27.52 10.07
CA LYS A 676 -13.62 -27.50 11.47
C LYS A 676 -13.50 -28.83 12.23
N HIS A 677 -13.49 -29.94 11.50
CA HIS A 677 -13.43 -31.30 12.06
C HIS A 677 -12.00 -31.86 12.15
N GLU A 678 -11.01 -31.09 11.70
CA GLU A 678 -9.63 -31.53 11.75
C GLU A 678 -9.15 -31.69 13.21
N PRO A 679 -8.45 -32.78 13.56
CA PRO A 679 -8.11 -33.09 14.95
C PRO A 679 -7.00 -32.20 15.53
N TRP A 680 -6.26 -31.50 14.68
CA TRP A 680 -5.10 -30.69 15.06
C TRP A 680 -5.44 -29.30 15.59
N TRP A 681 -6.70 -28.87 15.53
CA TRP A 681 -7.09 -27.58 16.12
C TRP A 681 -6.78 -27.57 17.62
N PRO A 682 -6.03 -26.56 18.12
CA PRO A 682 -5.91 -26.34 19.56
C PRO A 682 -7.28 -26.34 20.24
N LYS A 683 -7.37 -26.91 21.44
CA LYS A 683 -8.66 -26.98 22.17
C LYS A 683 -9.08 -25.67 22.81
N MET A 684 -8.13 -24.73 22.96
CA MET A 684 -8.30 -23.47 23.68
C MET A 684 -8.76 -23.68 25.14
N ASP A 685 -8.16 -24.65 25.83
CA ASP A 685 -8.50 -25.08 27.19
C ASP A 685 -7.39 -24.81 28.21
N SER A 686 -6.29 -24.18 27.81
CA SER A 686 -5.13 -23.91 28.66
C SER A 686 -4.41 -22.62 28.29
N CYS A 687 -3.66 -22.05 29.24
CA CYS A 687 -2.80 -20.90 28.99
C CYS A 687 -1.78 -21.18 27.89
N HIS A 688 -1.23 -22.41 27.86
CA HIS A 688 -0.28 -22.84 26.84
C HIS A 688 -0.90 -22.79 25.43
N ASN A 689 -2.09 -23.37 25.25
CA ASN A 689 -2.80 -23.34 23.97
C ASN A 689 -3.12 -21.92 23.52
N LEU A 690 -3.49 -21.02 24.44
CA LEU A 690 -3.73 -19.61 24.14
C LEU A 690 -2.45 -18.90 23.69
N ILE A 691 -1.35 -19.05 24.43
CA ILE A 691 -0.07 -18.41 24.15
C ILE A 691 0.47 -18.85 22.78
N ASP A 692 0.49 -20.15 22.49
CA ASP A 692 1.01 -20.66 21.22
C ASP A 692 0.11 -20.27 20.05
N THR A 693 -1.22 -20.24 20.24
CA THR A 693 -2.16 -19.76 19.22
C THR A 693 -1.93 -18.28 18.91
N CYS A 694 -1.88 -17.40 19.92
CA CYS A 694 -1.64 -15.98 19.72
C CYS A 694 -0.26 -15.70 19.12
N THR A 695 0.78 -16.43 19.55
CA THR A 695 2.13 -16.33 18.98
C THR A 695 2.13 -16.66 17.49
N THR A 696 1.44 -17.73 17.10
CA THR A 696 1.32 -18.15 15.70
C THR A 696 0.58 -17.11 14.86
N ILE A 697 -0.54 -16.57 15.36
CA ILE A 697 -1.29 -15.51 14.65
C ILE A 697 -0.41 -14.28 14.42
N ILE A 698 0.28 -13.81 15.47
CA ILE A 698 1.15 -12.63 15.37
C ILE A 698 2.31 -12.89 14.41
N TRP A 699 2.94 -14.06 14.46
CA TRP A 699 3.99 -14.46 13.53
C TRP A 699 3.53 -14.43 12.07
N VAL A 700 2.39 -15.05 11.78
CA VAL A 700 1.84 -15.13 10.41
C VAL A 700 1.50 -13.73 9.88
N ALA A 701 0.85 -12.91 10.72
CA ALA A 701 0.42 -11.57 10.32
C ALA A 701 1.57 -10.56 10.17
N SER A 702 2.70 -10.78 10.85
CA SER A 702 3.85 -9.87 10.84
C SER A 702 5.04 -10.45 10.07
N ALA A 703 5.93 -11.19 10.76
CA ALA A 703 7.23 -11.60 10.25
C ALA A 703 7.15 -12.59 9.08
N LEU A 704 6.20 -13.54 9.09
CA LEU A 704 6.02 -14.44 7.94
C LEU A 704 5.61 -13.63 6.71
N HIS A 705 4.56 -12.81 6.82
CA HIS A 705 4.12 -11.92 5.74
C HIS A 705 5.26 -11.03 5.25
N ALA A 706 5.98 -10.36 6.14
CA ALA A 706 7.09 -9.49 5.76
C ALA A 706 8.16 -10.23 4.95
N SER A 707 8.51 -11.46 5.37
CA SER A 707 9.54 -12.29 4.72
C SER A 707 9.18 -12.77 3.31
N VAL A 708 7.89 -12.81 2.97
CA VAL A 708 7.41 -13.20 1.63
C VAL A 708 6.83 -12.01 0.84
N ASN A 709 6.72 -10.82 1.43
CA ASN A 709 6.16 -9.64 0.78
C ASN A 709 7.23 -8.60 0.38
N PHE A 710 8.05 -8.12 1.32
CA PHE A 710 8.93 -6.96 1.07
C PHE A 710 10.19 -7.30 0.27
N GLY A 711 10.44 -8.59 0.02
CA GLY A 711 11.49 -9.07 -0.87
C GLY A 711 11.06 -9.15 -2.34
N GLN A 712 9.79 -8.92 -2.66
CA GLN A 712 9.27 -9.12 -4.02
C GLN A 712 10.01 -8.24 -5.02
N TYR A 713 10.10 -6.93 -4.82
CA TYR A 713 10.84 -6.10 -5.76
C TYR A 713 12.36 -6.35 -5.72
N THR A 714 12.93 -6.59 -4.55
CA THR A 714 14.37 -6.85 -4.36
C THR A 714 14.87 -7.96 -5.27
N TYR A 715 14.14 -9.09 -5.32
CA TYR A 715 14.52 -10.29 -6.07
C TYR A 715 13.77 -10.46 -7.39
N ALA A 716 12.46 -10.15 -7.42
CA ALA A 716 11.60 -10.31 -8.59
C ALA A 716 11.36 -9.03 -9.37
N GLY A 717 11.90 -7.88 -8.93
CA GLY A 717 11.91 -6.65 -9.74
C GLY A 717 12.65 -6.83 -11.06
N TYR A 718 13.55 -7.81 -11.17
CA TYR A 718 14.21 -8.27 -12.39
C TYR A 718 13.66 -9.62 -12.84
N LEU A 719 12.68 -9.60 -13.76
CA LEU A 719 11.93 -10.79 -14.19
C LEU A 719 12.77 -11.94 -14.72
N PRO A 720 13.93 -11.75 -15.38
CA PRO A 720 14.73 -12.90 -15.77
C PRO A 720 15.24 -13.75 -14.60
N ASN A 721 15.44 -13.15 -13.42
CA ASN A 721 15.77 -13.89 -12.19
C ASN A 721 14.56 -14.64 -11.63
N ARG A 722 13.39 -13.98 -11.60
CA ARG A 722 12.13 -14.54 -11.07
C ARG A 722 11.01 -14.46 -12.10
N PRO A 723 11.09 -15.24 -13.19
CA PRO A 723 10.04 -15.24 -14.20
C PRO A 723 8.74 -15.75 -13.59
N THR A 724 7.63 -15.19 -14.04
CA THR A 724 6.28 -15.49 -13.51
C THR A 724 5.48 -16.38 -14.47
N LEU A 725 5.90 -16.44 -15.73
CA LEU A 725 5.28 -17.17 -16.82
C LEU A 725 6.38 -17.84 -17.66
N SER A 726 6.03 -18.96 -18.28
CA SER A 726 6.79 -19.53 -19.39
C SER A 726 5.85 -19.88 -20.54
N ARG A 727 6.32 -19.73 -21.77
CA ARG A 727 5.50 -19.75 -23.00
C ARG A 727 5.89 -20.86 -23.97
N ARG A 728 7.04 -21.49 -23.74
CA ARG A 728 7.56 -22.62 -24.51
C ARG A 728 7.89 -23.77 -23.56
N LEU A 729 7.97 -24.97 -24.11
CA LEU A 729 8.57 -26.12 -23.44
C LEU A 729 10.06 -26.18 -23.82
N MET A 730 10.87 -26.87 -23.02
CA MET A 730 12.27 -27.19 -23.37
C MET A 730 12.36 -27.76 -24.80
N PRO A 731 13.21 -27.21 -25.68
CA PRO A 731 13.34 -27.70 -27.05
C PRO A 731 14.03 -29.08 -27.09
N GLU A 732 13.62 -29.92 -28.04
CA GLU A 732 14.19 -31.25 -28.25
C GLU A 732 15.43 -31.19 -29.17
N PRO A 733 16.47 -32.01 -28.94
CA PRO A 733 17.61 -32.07 -29.86
C PRO A 733 17.18 -32.35 -31.31
N ASN A 734 17.84 -31.68 -32.26
CA ASN A 734 17.56 -31.75 -33.71
C ASN A 734 16.22 -31.11 -34.15
N THR A 735 15.65 -30.22 -33.34
CA THR A 735 14.53 -29.35 -33.73
C THR A 735 15.00 -27.96 -34.11
N PRO A 736 14.24 -27.20 -34.92
CA PRO A 736 14.55 -25.80 -35.22
C PRO A 736 14.72 -24.94 -33.95
N GLU A 737 13.90 -25.17 -32.92
CA GLU A 737 13.95 -24.46 -31.66
C GLU A 737 15.25 -24.75 -30.88
N TYR A 738 15.78 -25.99 -30.97
CA TYR A 738 17.06 -26.33 -30.35
C TYR A 738 18.26 -25.72 -31.08
N GLU A 739 18.18 -25.57 -32.41
CA GLU A 739 19.16 -24.79 -33.17
C GLU A 739 19.05 -23.29 -32.86
N GLU A 740 17.84 -22.74 -32.69
CA GLU A 740 17.63 -21.35 -32.21
C GLU A 740 18.31 -21.13 -30.84
N LEU A 741 18.15 -22.08 -29.90
CA LEU A 741 18.81 -22.04 -28.60
C LEU A 741 20.35 -22.04 -28.71
N LYS A 742 20.92 -22.82 -29.64
CA LYS A 742 22.38 -22.84 -29.88
C LYS A 742 22.88 -21.53 -30.46
N GLU A 743 22.15 -20.96 -31.41
CA GLU A 743 22.56 -19.75 -32.12
C GLU A 743 22.42 -18.49 -31.26
N ASN A 744 21.34 -18.38 -30.47
CA ASN A 744 21.07 -17.20 -29.65
C ASN A 744 20.37 -17.57 -28.33
N PRO A 745 21.12 -18.09 -27.33
CA PRO A 745 20.53 -18.62 -26.11
C PRO A 745 19.83 -17.55 -25.26
N ASP A 746 20.35 -16.33 -25.23
CA ASP A 746 19.77 -15.22 -24.49
C ASP A 746 18.40 -14.80 -25.05
N ASN A 747 18.27 -14.69 -26.37
CA ASN A 747 16.99 -14.40 -27.01
C ASN A 747 16.00 -15.55 -26.83
N PHE A 748 16.47 -16.81 -26.92
CA PHE A 748 15.62 -17.96 -26.66
C PHE A 748 15.10 -17.99 -25.21
N TYR A 749 15.95 -17.62 -24.24
CA TYR A 749 15.56 -17.46 -22.83
C TYR A 749 14.43 -16.44 -22.67
N LEU A 750 14.58 -15.23 -23.23
CA LEU A 750 13.59 -14.16 -23.15
C LEU A 750 12.26 -14.52 -23.83
N LYS A 751 12.30 -15.19 -24.99
CA LYS A 751 11.12 -15.74 -25.67
C LYS A 751 10.44 -16.88 -24.89
N THR A 752 11.17 -17.54 -24.00
CA THR A 752 10.63 -18.64 -23.18
C THR A 752 9.93 -18.11 -21.94
N ILE A 753 10.51 -17.12 -21.25
CA ILE A 753 9.96 -16.56 -20.00
C ILE A 753 8.88 -15.49 -20.25
N THR A 754 8.44 -14.79 -19.19
CA THR A 754 7.43 -13.72 -19.23
C THR A 754 7.69 -12.69 -20.33
N ALA A 755 6.67 -12.43 -21.16
CA ALA A 755 6.73 -11.43 -22.25
C ALA A 755 6.92 -10.01 -21.71
N GLN A 756 7.39 -9.08 -22.55
CA GLN A 756 7.73 -7.72 -22.12
C GLN A 756 6.55 -7.02 -21.42
N LEU A 757 5.37 -7.00 -22.05
CA LEU A 757 4.21 -6.31 -21.50
C LEU A 757 3.79 -6.88 -20.13
N GLN A 758 3.71 -8.20 -20.02
CA GLN A 758 3.36 -8.89 -18.76
C GLN A 758 4.42 -8.66 -17.68
N ALA A 759 5.70 -8.63 -18.06
CA ALA A 759 6.79 -8.32 -17.15
C ALA A 759 6.66 -6.90 -16.60
N LEU A 760 6.38 -5.91 -17.44
CA LEU A 760 6.23 -4.51 -16.99
C LEU A 760 5.04 -4.31 -16.05
N ILE A 761 3.91 -4.97 -16.32
CA ILE A 761 2.75 -4.96 -15.44
C ILE A 761 3.08 -5.64 -14.11
N GLY A 762 3.71 -6.83 -14.18
CA GLY A 762 4.12 -7.59 -13.00
C GLY A 762 5.11 -6.85 -12.11
N VAL A 763 6.17 -6.26 -12.67
CA VAL A 763 7.16 -5.45 -11.93
C VAL A 763 6.50 -4.24 -11.27
N SER A 764 5.64 -3.54 -12.01
CA SER A 764 4.95 -2.36 -11.48
C SER A 764 4.03 -2.72 -10.31
N LEU A 765 3.37 -3.88 -10.38
CA LEU A 765 2.55 -4.41 -9.30
C LEU A 765 3.41 -4.69 -8.06
N ILE A 766 4.46 -5.52 -8.19
CA ILE A 766 5.29 -5.89 -7.04
C ILE A 766 6.11 -4.73 -6.47
N GLU A 767 6.42 -3.69 -7.25
CA GLU A 767 6.96 -2.43 -6.74
C GLU A 767 6.00 -1.82 -5.73
N LEU A 768 4.73 -1.70 -6.14
CA LEU A 768 3.63 -1.24 -5.32
C LEU A 768 3.47 -2.11 -4.05
N LEU A 769 3.51 -3.44 -4.18
CA LEU A 769 3.34 -4.34 -3.03
C LEU A 769 4.51 -4.29 -2.04
N SER A 770 5.70 -3.85 -2.49
CA SER A 770 6.94 -3.87 -1.71
C SER A 770 7.26 -2.55 -0.99
N ARG A 771 6.42 -1.51 -1.13
CA ARG A 771 6.65 -0.19 -0.52
C ARG A 771 6.04 -0.09 0.88
N HIS A 772 6.76 0.58 1.78
CA HIS A 772 6.26 0.98 3.10
C HIS A 772 5.70 2.41 3.09
N PRO A 773 4.57 2.69 3.76
CA PRO A 773 4.07 4.04 3.94
C PRO A 773 4.80 4.78 5.06
N SER A 774 4.60 6.09 5.15
CA SER A 774 5.09 6.89 6.28
C SER A 774 4.30 6.67 7.57
N ASP A 775 3.05 6.22 7.50
CA ASP A 775 2.19 5.95 8.66
C ASP A 775 2.16 4.47 9.08
N GLU A 776 3.19 3.69 8.68
CA GLU A 776 3.27 2.27 9.03
C GLU A 776 3.50 2.06 10.52
N VAL A 777 2.97 0.96 11.06
CA VAL A 777 3.22 0.55 12.43
C VAL A 777 3.96 -0.78 12.42
N TYR A 778 5.25 -0.73 12.76
CA TYR A 778 6.14 -1.88 12.76
C TYR A 778 5.97 -2.75 14.01
N LEU A 779 6.48 -3.98 13.94
CA LEU A 779 6.46 -4.94 15.04
C LEU A 779 7.14 -4.36 16.27
N GLY A 780 6.42 -4.40 17.40
CA GLY A 780 6.86 -3.77 18.65
C GLY A 780 6.52 -2.28 18.75
N GLN A 781 5.75 -1.72 17.80
CA GLN A 781 5.16 -0.38 17.88
C GLN A 781 3.64 -0.46 18.00
N ARG A 782 3.02 0.62 18.51
CA ARG A 782 1.57 0.84 18.52
C ARG A 782 1.27 2.29 18.22
N GLU A 783 0.09 2.56 17.67
CA GLU A 783 -0.37 3.93 17.35
C GLU A 783 -0.52 4.83 18.58
N SER A 784 -0.88 4.25 19.73
CA SER A 784 -1.00 4.95 21.00
C SER A 784 -0.20 4.24 22.07
N LEU A 785 0.51 5.02 22.89
CA LEU A 785 1.22 4.54 24.08
C LEU A 785 0.23 4.25 25.24
N GLU A 786 -0.96 4.83 25.21
CA GLU A 786 -2.00 4.73 26.25
C GLU A 786 -3.10 3.72 25.87
N TRP A 787 -2.75 2.64 25.15
CA TRP A 787 -3.69 1.62 24.68
C TRP A 787 -4.30 0.74 25.80
N THR A 788 -3.66 0.74 26.98
CA THR A 788 -4.19 0.16 28.22
C THR A 788 -3.76 0.98 29.45
N MET A 789 -4.54 0.90 30.54
CA MET A 789 -4.13 1.42 31.87
C MET A 789 -3.27 0.43 32.65
N ASP A 790 -3.17 -0.82 32.19
CA ASP A 790 -2.49 -1.87 32.93
C ASP A 790 -0.97 -1.74 32.78
N SER A 791 -0.32 -1.35 33.88
CA SER A 791 1.10 -0.97 33.87
C SER A 791 2.06 -2.13 33.57
N GLU A 792 1.73 -3.35 34.00
CA GLU A 792 2.57 -4.52 33.70
C GLU A 792 2.56 -4.91 32.22
N PRO A 793 1.40 -4.98 31.53
CA PRO A 793 1.33 -5.07 30.07
C PRO A 793 2.12 -3.98 29.32
N LEU A 794 2.07 -2.72 29.76
CA LEU A 794 2.85 -1.64 29.16
C LEU A 794 4.37 -1.89 29.30
N LYS A 795 4.84 -2.25 30.51
CA LYS A 795 6.25 -2.61 30.74
C LYS A 795 6.69 -3.84 29.96
N ALA A 796 5.83 -4.84 29.83
CA ALA A 796 6.10 -6.03 29.04
C ALA A 796 6.26 -5.67 27.55
N PHE A 797 5.46 -4.72 27.05
CA PHE A 797 5.58 -4.23 25.67
C PHE A 797 6.87 -3.44 25.45
N GLU A 798 7.31 -2.64 26.43
CA GLU A 798 8.62 -1.97 26.39
C GLU A 798 9.79 -2.97 26.35
N ARG A 799 9.71 -4.05 27.14
CA ARG A 799 10.70 -5.15 27.08
C ARG A 799 10.71 -5.82 25.71
N PHE A 800 9.55 -6.06 25.13
CA PHE A 800 9.42 -6.61 23.78
C PHE A 800 10.07 -5.70 22.73
N ASN A 801 9.75 -4.39 22.76
CA ASN A 801 10.34 -3.41 21.84
C ASN A 801 11.87 -3.40 21.94
N LYS A 802 12.42 -3.39 23.16
CA LYS A 802 13.87 -3.48 23.38
C LYS A 802 14.44 -4.78 22.82
N LYS A 803 13.81 -5.92 23.11
CA LYS A 803 14.27 -7.24 22.63
C LYS A 803 14.33 -7.30 21.11
N ILE A 804 13.31 -6.79 20.43
CA ILE A 804 13.23 -6.72 18.97
C ILE A 804 14.33 -5.82 18.39
N ARG A 805 14.64 -4.66 18.99
CA ARG A 805 15.81 -3.85 18.59
C ARG A 805 17.14 -4.57 18.77
N ASP A 806 17.28 -5.33 19.86
CA ASP A 806 18.48 -6.15 20.10
C ASP A 806 18.62 -7.26 19.03
N VAL A 807 17.51 -7.83 18.55
CA VAL A 807 17.49 -8.77 17.41
C VAL A 807 18.00 -8.10 16.15
N GLU A 808 17.50 -6.90 15.81
CA GLU A 808 17.96 -6.13 14.64
C GLU A 808 19.49 -5.94 14.65
N GLY A 809 20.04 -5.53 15.80
CA GLY A 809 21.48 -5.38 15.97
C GLY A 809 22.27 -6.68 15.73
N ARG A 810 21.73 -7.83 16.12
CA ARG A 810 22.34 -9.15 15.82
C ARG A 810 22.20 -9.55 14.36
N ILE A 811 21.11 -9.18 13.68
CA ILE A 811 21.00 -9.43 12.23
C ILE A 811 22.03 -8.57 11.49
N VAL A 812 22.19 -7.30 11.86
CA VAL A 812 23.22 -6.41 11.28
C VAL A 812 24.62 -7.02 11.44
N GLN A 813 24.95 -7.54 12.63
CA GLN A 813 26.24 -8.21 12.87
C GLN A 813 26.42 -9.43 11.97
N ARG A 814 25.40 -10.28 11.84
CA ARG A 814 25.44 -11.47 10.98
C ARG A 814 25.59 -11.11 9.51
N ASN A 815 24.90 -10.08 9.03
CA ASN A 815 25.05 -9.60 7.65
C ASN A 815 26.45 -9.02 7.35
N GLY A 816 27.19 -8.62 8.37
CA GLY A 816 28.58 -8.18 8.25
C GLY A 816 29.63 -9.27 8.50
N ASP A 817 29.22 -10.51 8.78
CA ASP A 817 30.12 -11.64 9.00
C ASP A 817 30.36 -12.40 7.69
N ASP A 818 31.55 -12.23 7.11
CA ASP A 818 31.95 -12.87 5.85
C ASP A 818 31.97 -14.41 5.91
N SER A 819 31.95 -15.01 7.11
CA SER A 819 31.84 -16.47 7.25
C SER A 819 30.42 -16.99 6.97
N LEU A 820 29.39 -16.13 7.06
CA LEU A 820 27.99 -16.44 6.79
C LEU A 820 27.64 -16.13 5.32
N LYS A 821 28.02 -17.05 4.43
CA LYS A 821 27.97 -16.86 2.97
C LYS A 821 26.55 -16.68 2.41
N ASN A 822 25.53 -17.32 3.00
CA ASN A 822 24.18 -17.32 2.45
C ASN A 822 23.46 -15.97 2.66
N ARG A 823 24.01 -15.07 3.50
CA ARG A 823 23.41 -13.78 3.83
C ARG A 823 23.54 -12.72 2.74
N MET A 824 24.59 -12.81 1.93
CA MET A 824 24.92 -11.82 0.88
C MET A 824 24.84 -12.41 -0.52
N GLY A 825 25.34 -13.64 -0.69
CA GLY A 825 25.45 -14.28 -1.99
C GLY A 825 26.40 -13.57 -2.97
N PRO A 826 26.46 -14.06 -4.22
CA PRO A 826 27.16 -13.39 -5.30
C PRO A 826 26.52 -12.05 -5.70
N VAL A 827 25.20 -11.90 -5.51
CA VAL A 827 24.44 -10.66 -5.82
C VAL A 827 24.73 -9.51 -4.84
N LYS A 828 25.41 -9.78 -3.72
CA LYS A 828 25.76 -8.79 -2.67
C LYS A 828 24.54 -8.10 -2.05
N VAL A 829 23.43 -8.83 -1.91
CA VAL A 829 22.21 -8.34 -1.28
C VAL A 829 22.14 -8.90 0.15
N PRO A 830 22.29 -8.06 1.19
CA PRO A 830 22.16 -8.52 2.57
C PRO A 830 20.73 -9.00 2.86
N TYR A 831 20.60 -10.08 3.63
CA TYR A 831 19.28 -10.54 4.08
C TYR A 831 18.73 -9.62 5.18
N THR A 832 17.86 -8.69 4.78
CA THR A 832 17.28 -7.65 5.67
C THR A 832 15.77 -7.78 5.89
N LEU A 833 15.12 -8.79 5.30
CA LEU A 833 13.65 -8.96 5.37
C LEU A 833 13.11 -9.21 6.78
N MET A 834 13.98 -9.61 7.72
CA MET A 834 13.64 -9.81 9.13
C MET A 834 14.08 -8.64 10.04
N TYR A 835 14.48 -7.51 9.46
CA TYR A 835 14.73 -6.30 10.25
C TYR A 835 13.38 -5.79 10.77
N PRO A 836 13.22 -5.62 12.09
CA PRO A 836 11.97 -5.13 12.66
C PRO A 836 11.54 -3.76 12.14
N THR A 837 12.48 -2.84 11.90
CA THR A 837 12.18 -1.47 11.51
C THR A 837 12.59 -1.14 10.07
N SER A 838 11.91 -0.16 9.47
CA SER A 838 12.25 0.40 8.17
C SER A 838 11.87 1.87 8.08
N GLU A 839 12.54 2.57 7.16
CA GLU A 839 12.06 3.83 6.62
C GLU A 839 10.92 3.59 5.62
N ASN A 840 10.22 4.65 5.21
CA ASN A 840 9.22 4.57 4.15
C ASN A 840 9.84 4.26 2.77
N GLY A 841 9.03 3.77 1.84
CA GLY A 841 9.42 3.47 0.47
C GLY A 841 9.89 2.02 0.27
N LEU A 842 10.70 1.81 -0.77
CA LEU A 842 11.12 0.50 -1.27
C LEU A 842 12.45 0.08 -0.66
N THR A 843 12.41 -0.50 0.54
CA THR A 843 13.62 -0.68 1.36
C THR A 843 14.14 -2.13 1.41
N GLY A 844 13.30 -3.12 1.14
CA GLY A 844 13.65 -4.54 1.28
C GLY A 844 13.88 -4.96 2.75
N LYS A 845 13.27 -4.26 3.71
CA LYS A 845 13.39 -4.51 5.16
C LYS A 845 12.18 -3.94 5.91
N GLY A 846 12.02 -4.30 7.18
CA GLY A 846 10.91 -3.84 8.02
C GLY A 846 9.84 -4.91 8.20
N ILE A 847 9.41 -5.12 9.44
CA ILE A 847 8.33 -6.05 9.77
C ILE A 847 7.13 -5.23 10.25
N PRO A 848 6.10 -4.96 9.42
CA PRO A 848 4.84 -4.39 9.89
C PRO A 848 4.15 -5.30 10.92
N ASN A 849 3.27 -4.73 11.74
CA ASN A 849 2.47 -5.55 12.65
C ASN A 849 1.52 -6.52 11.94
N SER A 850 1.07 -6.19 10.72
CA SER A 850 -0.09 -6.80 10.06
C SER A 850 0.12 -7.08 8.57
N VAL A 851 -0.84 -7.79 7.98
CA VAL A 851 -0.91 -8.05 6.53
C VAL A 851 -1.49 -6.83 5.81
N GLY A 852 -0.75 -5.72 5.86
CA GLY A 852 -1.06 -4.47 5.16
C GLY A 852 -0.09 -4.22 4.01
N MET A 853 -0.51 -3.39 3.05
CA MET A 853 0.35 -2.75 2.06
C MET A 853 0.12 -1.25 2.10
N ALA A 854 1.06 -0.46 1.57
CA ALA A 854 0.80 0.97 1.43
C ALA A 854 1.72 1.73 0.47
N ILE A 855 1.43 3.04 0.33
CA ILE A 855 2.04 3.94 -0.66
C ILE A 855 2.08 5.42 -0.15
N GLU A 856 3.05 6.21 -0.68
CA GLU A 856 3.62 7.57 -0.35
C GLU A 856 2.70 8.85 -0.43
N ASP A 857 3.06 10.08 0.03
CA ASP A 857 4.35 10.72 0.49
C ASP A 857 4.23 11.92 1.47
N SER A 858 5.24 12.13 2.33
CA SER A 858 5.35 13.08 3.45
C SER A 858 6.58 14.03 3.45
N ASN A 859 7.35 14.21 2.36
CA ASN A 859 8.60 14.99 2.39
C ASN A 859 8.58 16.45 1.84
N SER A 860 7.47 17.19 1.90
CA SER A 860 7.47 18.62 1.48
C SER A 860 7.61 19.62 2.64
N PRO A 861 8.54 20.60 2.58
CA PRO A 861 8.73 21.63 3.62
C PRO A 861 7.62 22.69 3.67
N HIS A 862 6.59 22.60 2.80
CA HIS A 862 5.51 23.61 2.68
C HIS A 862 4.12 22.96 2.77
N GLY A 863 4.06 21.66 3.12
CA GLY A 863 2.82 20.87 3.12
C GLY A 863 2.29 20.50 1.73
N LEU A 864 3.01 20.79 0.65
CA LEU A 864 2.66 20.44 -0.74
C LEU A 864 3.90 19.97 -1.52
N ARG A 865 3.93 18.72 -2.02
CA ARG A 865 4.98 18.27 -2.94
C ARG A 865 4.70 18.83 -4.33
N LEU A 866 5.54 19.75 -4.79
CA LEU A 866 5.57 20.14 -6.20
C LEU A 866 6.04 18.93 -7.01
N LEU A 867 5.23 18.55 -7.99
CA LEU A 867 5.39 17.34 -8.79
C LEU A 867 6.62 17.37 -9.72
N ILE A 868 7.25 18.55 -9.84
CA ILE A 868 8.45 18.81 -10.60
C ILE A 868 9.44 19.47 -9.63
N GLU A 869 10.55 18.81 -9.33
CA GLU A 869 11.55 19.31 -8.37
C GLU A 869 12.26 20.59 -8.83
N ASP A 870 12.32 20.82 -10.15
CA ASP A 870 12.79 22.06 -10.78
C ASP A 870 11.59 22.79 -11.43
N TYR A 871 10.66 23.25 -10.60
CA TYR A 871 9.56 24.12 -11.02
C TYR A 871 9.73 25.53 -10.44
N PRO A 872 10.63 26.36 -11.01
CA PRO A 872 11.01 27.64 -10.42
C PRO A 872 9.82 28.54 -10.12
N PHE A 873 8.83 28.56 -11.01
CA PHE A 873 7.62 29.36 -10.81
C PHE A 873 6.84 28.97 -9.55
N ALA A 874 6.69 27.67 -9.26
CA ALA A 874 5.94 27.23 -8.12
C ALA A 874 6.76 27.26 -6.82
N VAL A 875 8.06 26.97 -6.90
CA VAL A 875 8.97 27.09 -5.75
C VAL A 875 9.00 28.55 -5.27
N ASP A 876 9.29 29.49 -6.17
CA ASP A 876 9.37 30.91 -5.82
C ASP A 876 7.99 31.48 -5.51
N GLY A 877 6.97 31.03 -6.25
CA GLY A 877 5.61 31.47 -6.08
C GLY A 877 5.01 31.10 -4.72
N LEU A 878 5.32 29.90 -4.20
CA LEU A 878 4.85 29.47 -2.89
C LEU A 878 5.52 30.25 -1.74
N GLU A 879 6.81 30.55 -1.85
CA GLU A 879 7.50 31.41 -0.87
C GLU A 879 6.87 32.81 -0.82
N ILE A 880 6.62 33.40 -2.00
CA ILE A 880 5.99 34.73 -2.10
C ILE A 880 4.53 34.70 -1.63
N TRP A 881 3.77 33.65 -1.96
CA TRP A 881 2.40 33.46 -1.46
C TRP A 881 2.38 33.38 0.07
N SER A 882 3.29 32.62 0.67
CA SER A 882 3.40 32.50 2.13
C SER A 882 3.71 33.84 2.80
N ALA A 883 4.63 34.62 2.22
CA ALA A 883 4.95 35.95 2.73
C ALA A 883 3.73 36.90 2.63
N ILE A 884 3.00 36.86 1.51
CA ILE A 884 1.76 37.64 1.32
C ILE A 884 0.72 37.24 2.35
N LYS A 885 0.47 35.94 2.51
CA LYS A 885 -0.54 35.42 3.44
C LYS A 885 -0.21 35.83 4.88
N THR A 886 1.05 35.66 5.29
CA THR A 886 1.52 36.05 6.63
C THR A 886 1.34 37.55 6.87
N TRP A 887 1.63 38.39 5.87
CA TRP A 887 1.38 39.82 5.97
C TRP A 887 -0.11 40.15 6.09
N VAL A 888 -0.95 39.57 5.23
CA VAL A 888 -2.41 39.77 5.23
C VAL A 888 -3.03 39.28 6.53
N GLU A 889 -2.64 38.12 7.02
CA GLU A 889 -3.06 37.58 8.32
C GLU A 889 -2.74 38.56 9.45
N ASN A 890 -1.50 39.05 9.51
CA ASN A 890 -1.10 40.02 10.54
C ASN A 890 -1.87 41.35 10.42
N TYR A 891 -2.15 41.80 9.20
CA TYR A 891 -2.90 43.03 8.95
C TYR A 891 -4.38 42.88 9.31
N CYS A 892 -5.05 41.85 8.79
CA CYS A 892 -6.46 41.57 9.05
C CYS A 892 -6.70 41.26 10.54
N ASN A 893 -5.86 40.43 11.18
CA ASN A 893 -5.99 40.13 12.61
C ASN A 893 -5.74 41.35 13.51
N PHE A 894 -5.09 42.41 13.00
CA PHE A 894 -4.98 43.65 13.75
C PHE A 894 -6.32 44.39 13.84
N TYR A 895 -7.05 44.50 12.72
CA TYR A 895 -8.31 45.25 12.64
C TYR A 895 -9.56 44.41 12.96
N TYR A 896 -9.56 43.12 12.64
CA TYR A 896 -10.69 42.20 12.84
C TYR A 896 -10.31 41.12 13.86
N LYS A 897 -10.79 41.26 15.09
CA LYS A 897 -10.44 40.35 16.21
C LYS A 897 -11.29 39.09 16.27
N ASN A 898 -12.40 39.07 15.54
CA ASN A 898 -13.34 37.96 15.44
C ASN A 898 -14.21 38.14 14.20
N ASP A 899 -14.89 37.08 13.81
CA ASP A 899 -15.73 37.04 12.61
C ASP A 899 -16.88 38.06 12.65
N GLN A 900 -17.38 38.40 13.84
CA GLN A 900 -18.46 39.39 13.98
C GLN A 900 -18.02 40.77 13.46
N MET A 901 -16.76 41.16 13.68
CA MET A 901 -16.24 42.43 13.17
C MET A 901 -16.17 42.48 11.63
N VAL A 902 -16.03 41.31 10.97
CA VAL A 902 -16.08 41.22 9.50
C VAL A 902 -17.52 41.32 9.01
N GLN A 903 -18.45 40.64 9.69
CA GLN A 903 -19.87 40.66 9.37
C GLN A 903 -20.52 42.04 9.59
N ASP A 904 -20.06 42.76 10.60
CA ASP A 904 -20.54 44.10 10.95
C ASP A 904 -19.92 45.20 10.05
N ASP A 905 -18.94 44.85 9.22
CA ASP A 905 -18.29 45.78 8.29
C ASP A 905 -19.11 45.94 7.01
N GLU A 906 -20.05 46.89 7.03
CA GLU A 906 -20.94 47.18 5.91
C GLU A 906 -20.19 47.62 4.64
N GLU A 907 -19.02 48.26 4.78
CA GLU A 907 -18.19 48.68 3.65
C GLU A 907 -17.57 47.48 2.96
N LEU A 908 -17.00 46.55 3.74
CA LEU A 908 -16.42 45.31 3.25
C LEU A 908 -17.47 44.40 2.57
N PHE A 909 -18.63 44.25 3.20
CA PHE A 909 -19.73 43.46 2.62
C PHE A 909 -20.23 44.07 1.31
N SER A 910 -20.41 45.39 1.26
CA SER A 910 -20.83 46.09 0.05
C SER A 910 -19.81 45.95 -1.07
N TRP A 911 -18.52 46.10 -0.77
CA TRP A 911 -17.43 45.89 -1.73
C TRP A 911 -17.43 44.47 -2.29
N TRP A 912 -17.51 43.46 -1.43
CA TRP A 912 -17.50 42.06 -1.86
C TRP A 912 -18.72 41.70 -2.71
N LYS A 913 -19.90 42.17 -2.28
CA LYS A 913 -21.15 41.98 -3.02
C LYS A 913 -21.10 42.65 -4.39
N GLU A 914 -20.59 43.88 -4.49
CA GLU A 914 -20.44 44.56 -5.79
C GLU A 914 -19.46 43.83 -6.70
N LEU A 915 -18.33 43.36 -6.18
CA LEU A 915 -17.35 42.58 -6.94
C LEU A 915 -17.98 41.28 -7.50
N ARG A 916 -18.76 40.57 -6.69
CA ARG A 916 -19.46 39.33 -7.09
C ARG A 916 -20.62 39.56 -8.05
N GLU A 917 -21.51 40.51 -7.73
CA GLU A 917 -22.75 40.71 -8.49
C GLU A 917 -22.58 41.58 -9.75
N LYS A 918 -21.61 42.51 -9.73
CA LYS A 918 -21.35 43.44 -10.83
C LYS A 918 -20.04 43.14 -11.52
N GLY A 919 -18.93 43.03 -10.77
CA GLY A 919 -17.59 42.78 -11.33
C GLY A 919 -17.51 41.45 -12.08
N HIS A 920 -18.12 40.41 -11.51
CA HIS A 920 -18.17 39.05 -12.06
C HIS A 920 -19.61 38.51 -12.12
N GLY A 921 -20.54 39.36 -12.56
CA GLY A 921 -21.98 39.05 -12.55
C GLY A 921 -22.40 37.82 -13.37
N ASP A 922 -21.57 37.39 -14.33
CA ASP A 922 -21.74 36.16 -15.10
C ASP A 922 -21.50 34.88 -14.25
N LYS A 923 -20.81 35.03 -13.13
CA LYS A 923 -20.52 33.97 -12.16
C LYS A 923 -21.10 34.24 -10.77
N LYS A 924 -22.00 35.21 -10.61
CA LYS A 924 -22.53 35.58 -9.28
C LYS A 924 -23.09 34.40 -8.48
N ASP A 925 -23.65 33.39 -9.15
CA ASP A 925 -24.29 32.22 -8.55
C ASP A 925 -23.33 31.02 -8.40
N ASP A 926 -22.05 31.20 -8.76
CA ASP A 926 -21.03 30.17 -8.63
C ASP A 926 -20.80 29.84 -7.14
N LYS A 927 -20.79 28.54 -6.81
CA LYS A 927 -20.66 28.08 -5.42
C LYS A 927 -19.24 28.24 -4.87
N THR A 928 -18.28 28.65 -5.70
CA THR A 928 -16.88 28.87 -5.34
C THR A 928 -16.61 30.26 -4.74
N TRP A 929 -17.57 31.19 -4.78
CA TRP A 929 -17.45 32.46 -4.06
C TRP A 929 -17.42 32.20 -2.55
N LEU A 930 -16.36 32.68 -1.88
CA LEU A 930 -16.35 32.74 -0.42
C LEU A 930 -17.39 33.75 0.06
N GLU A 931 -18.05 33.44 1.17
CA GLU A 931 -18.89 34.42 1.86
C GLU A 931 -18.00 35.32 2.73
N MET A 932 -18.25 36.63 2.74
CA MET A 932 -17.44 37.59 3.49
C MET A 932 -17.92 37.68 4.94
N ASP A 933 -17.88 36.54 5.63
CA ASP A 933 -18.52 36.31 6.93
C ASP A 933 -17.54 35.93 8.04
N SER A 934 -16.24 35.79 7.72
CA SER A 934 -15.20 35.41 8.69
C SER A 934 -13.88 36.10 8.41
N CYS A 935 -13.07 36.26 9.45
CA CYS A 935 -11.70 36.76 9.34
C CYS A 935 -10.88 35.91 8.37
N GLN A 936 -11.08 34.60 8.39
CA GLN A 936 -10.35 33.68 7.52
C GLN A 936 -10.72 33.89 6.04
N ASN A 937 -12.01 34.03 5.71
CA ASN A 937 -12.43 34.29 4.32
C ASN A 937 -11.92 35.64 3.81
N LEU A 938 -11.90 36.67 4.67
CA LEU A 938 -11.30 37.96 4.34
C LEU A 938 -9.81 37.84 4.07
N ILE A 939 -9.07 37.11 4.92
CA ILE A 939 -7.63 36.87 4.76
C ILE A 939 -7.35 36.12 3.46
N ASP A 940 -8.07 35.05 3.18
CA ASP A 940 -7.84 34.23 1.98
C ASP A 940 -8.18 34.99 0.70
N THR A 941 -9.27 35.78 0.74
CA THR A 941 -9.66 36.64 -0.38
C THR A 941 -8.63 37.74 -0.63
N CYS A 942 -8.20 38.46 0.40
CA CYS A 942 -7.17 39.50 0.27
C CYS A 942 -5.84 38.92 -0.21
N THR A 943 -5.41 37.78 0.34
CA THR A 943 -4.19 37.07 -0.07
C THR A 943 -4.26 36.68 -1.54
N THR A 944 -5.39 36.13 -1.98
CA THR A 944 -5.61 35.74 -3.39
C THR A 944 -5.57 36.95 -4.31
N ILE A 945 -6.26 38.04 -3.97
CA ILE A 945 -6.28 39.26 -4.76
C ILE A 945 -4.86 39.83 -4.90
N ILE A 946 -4.13 39.93 -3.79
CA ILE A 946 -2.76 40.46 -3.79
C ILE A 946 -1.85 39.57 -4.64
N TRP A 947 -1.90 38.25 -4.47
CA TRP A 947 -1.11 37.31 -5.29
C TRP A 947 -1.41 37.42 -6.78
N VAL A 948 -2.70 37.39 -7.15
CA VAL A 948 -3.13 37.43 -8.55
C VAL A 948 -2.72 38.74 -9.21
N ALA A 949 -2.89 39.87 -8.52
CA ALA A 949 -2.58 41.20 -9.05
C ALA A 949 -1.08 41.50 -9.10
N SER A 950 -0.26 40.84 -8.26
CA SER A 950 1.17 41.10 -8.15
C SER A 950 2.01 39.95 -8.72
N ALA A 951 2.38 38.99 -7.88
CA ALA A 951 3.36 37.95 -8.17
C ALA A 951 2.94 37.04 -9.34
N LEU A 952 1.67 36.62 -9.40
CA LEU A 952 1.18 35.82 -10.52
C LEU A 952 1.19 36.62 -11.82
N HIS A 953 0.68 37.85 -11.80
CA HIS A 953 0.65 38.72 -12.97
C HIS A 953 2.07 39.01 -13.49
N ALA A 954 3.00 39.35 -12.61
CA ALA A 954 4.39 39.61 -12.96
C ALA A 954 5.04 38.40 -13.66
N ALA A 955 4.85 37.20 -13.10
CA ALA A 955 5.42 35.97 -13.63
C ALA A 955 4.89 35.61 -15.03
N VAL A 956 3.62 35.89 -15.34
CA VAL A 956 3.04 35.60 -16.66
C VAL A 956 3.23 36.72 -17.69
N ASN A 957 3.51 37.95 -17.23
CA ASN A 957 3.56 39.12 -18.08
C ASN A 957 4.99 39.48 -18.51
N PHE A 958 5.91 39.68 -17.56
CA PHE A 958 7.22 40.26 -17.88
C PHE A 958 8.21 39.27 -18.54
N GLY A 959 7.92 37.97 -18.47
CA GLY A 959 8.64 36.95 -19.24
C GLY A 959 8.25 36.86 -20.73
N GLN A 960 7.15 37.50 -21.16
CA GLN A 960 6.58 37.26 -22.49
C GLN A 960 7.54 37.59 -23.63
N TYR A 961 8.21 38.74 -23.61
CA TYR A 961 9.17 39.09 -24.65
C TYR A 961 10.40 38.19 -24.63
N SER A 962 10.96 37.89 -23.44
CA SER A 962 12.15 37.05 -23.29
C SER A 962 11.97 35.64 -23.87
N TYR A 963 10.78 35.04 -23.72
CA TYR A 963 10.51 33.69 -24.22
C TYR A 963 9.85 33.66 -25.61
N ALA A 964 9.04 34.66 -25.96
CA ALA A 964 8.23 34.66 -27.20
C ALA A 964 8.68 35.70 -28.25
N GLY A 965 9.67 36.54 -27.95
CA GLY A 965 10.23 37.51 -28.90
C GLY A 965 10.84 36.86 -30.14
N TYR A 966 11.39 35.64 -29.99
CA TYR A 966 11.65 34.75 -31.12
C TYR A 966 10.38 33.97 -31.47
N PHE A 967 9.61 34.54 -32.39
CA PHE A 967 8.26 34.09 -32.70
C PHE A 967 8.09 32.58 -32.99
N PRO A 968 9.02 31.88 -33.66
CA PRO A 968 8.90 30.42 -33.86
C PRO A 968 8.81 29.58 -32.57
N ASN A 969 9.28 30.10 -31.43
CA ASN A 969 9.13 29.43 -30.12
C ASN A 969 7.70 29.51 -29.57
N ARG A 970 6.88 30.47 -30.04
CA ARG A 970 5.50 30.65 -29.57
C ARG A 970 4.59 31.11 -30.72
N PRO A 971 4.35 30.26 -31.72
CA PRO A 971 3.50 30.63 -32.84
C PRO A 971 2.04 30.71 -32.40
N THR A 972 1.40 31.85 -32.64
CA THR A 972 0.01 32.13 -32.22
C THR A 972 -1.04 31.52 -33.14
N ILE A 973 -0.66 31.11 -34.35
CA ILE A 973 -1.57 30.60 -35.39
C ILE A 973 -0.88 29.47 -36.15
N SER A 974 -1.55 28.33 -36.28
CA SER A 974 -1.20 27.34 -37.30
C SER A 974 -1.94 27.64 -38.59
N ARG A 975 -1.23 27.64 -39.71
CA ARG A 975 -1.78 27.86 -41.06
C ARG A 975 -2.01 26.58 -41.83
N ARG A 976 -1.54 25.43 -41.33
CA ARG A 976 -1.59 24.15 -42.04
C ARG A 976 -1.83 22.99 -41.09
N LEU A 977 -2.45 21.94 -41.61
CA LEU A 977 -2.52 20.64 -40.95
C LEU A 977 -1.21 19.87 -41.15
N MET A 978 -0.95 18.91 -40.27
CA MET A 978 0.23 18.04 -40.39
C MET A 978 0.14 17.22 -41.68
N PRO A 979 1.15 17.26 -42.57
CA PRO A 979 1.10 16.50 -43.81
C PRO A 979 1.24 14.99 -43.54
N LYS A 980 0.51 14.16 -44.30
CA LYS A 980 0.50 12.69 -44.16
C LYS A 980 1.40 12.02 -45.19
N PRO A 981 1.90 10.79 -44.93
CA PRO A 981 2.63 10.00 -45.92
C PRO A 981 1.81 9.85 -47.22
N GLY A 982 2.35 10.37 -48.33
CA GLY A 982 1.68 10.42 -49.65
C GLY A 982 1.28 11.83 -50.10
N ASP A 983 1.24 12.81 -49.20
CA ASP A 983 0.99 14.20 -49.55
C ASP A 983 2.23 14.84 -50.19
N LYS A 984 2.02 15.70 -51.20
CA LYS A 984 3.12 16.50 -51.81
C LYS A 984 3.89 17.32 -50.76
N GLU A 985 3.20 17.75 -49.70
CA GLU A 985 3.77 18.55 -48.62
C GLU A 985 4.59 17.70 -47.64
N TYR A 986 4.27 16.41 -47.51
CA TYR A 986 5.08 15.45 -46.75
C TYR A 986 6.41 15.16 -47.45
N ASP A 987 6.38 15.05 -48.79
CA ASP A 987 7.60 14.94 -49.59
C ASP A 987 8.45 16.22 -49.55
N GLN A 988 7.84 17.40 -49.40
CA GLN A 988 8.55 18.65 -49.17
C GLN A 988 9.13 18.73 -47.75
N LEU A 989 8.41 18.24 -46.73
CA LEU A 989 8.89 18.18 -45.35
C LEU A 989 10.16 17.33 -45.25
N LYS A 990 10.20 16.19 -45.97
CA LYS A 990 11.40 15.33 -46.06
C LYS A 990 12.60 16.01 -46.71
N LYS A 991 12.37 16.96 -47.62
CA LYS A 991 13.44 17.63 -48.40
C LYS A 991 13.92 18.92 -47.78
N ASN A 992 13.02 19.69 -47.15
CA ASN A 992 13.32 20.98 -46.54
C ASN A 992 12.37 21.24 -45.35
N PRO A 993 12.67 20.66 -44.18
CA PRO A 993 11.78 20.70 -43.02
C PRO A 993 11.54 22.14 -42.51
N ASP A 994 12.58 22.98 -42.50
CA ASP A 994 12.49 24.36 -42.00
C ASP A 994 11.52 25.22 -42.81
N ASN A 995 11.56 25.10 -44.14
CA ASN A 995 10.65 25.84 -45.02
C ASN A 995 9.19 25.39 -44.82
N VAL A 996 8.95 24.10 -44.61
CA VAL A 996 7.60 23.59 -44.33
C VAL A 996 7.13 24.01 -42.94
N PHE A 997 8.01 23.99 -41.94
CA PHE A 997 7.73 24.48 -40.59
C PHE A 997 7.35 25.97 -40.59
N LEU A 998 8.16 26.83 -41.23
CA LEU A 998 7.89 28.26 -41.35
C LEU A 998 6.59 28.57 -42.12
N LYS A 999 6.19 27.71 -43.06
CA LYS A 999 4.90 27.81 -43.77
C LYS A 999 3.71 27.30 -42.95
N THR A 1000 3.97 26.53 -41.90
CA THR A 1000 2.96 25.97 -40.99
C THR A 1000 2.66 26.93 -39.85
N ILE A 1001 3.66 27.60 -39.29
CA ILE A 1001 3.47 28.59 -38.21
C ILE A 1001 3.01 29.95 -38.75
N THR A 1002 2.67 30.89 -37.85
CA THR A 1002 2.08 32.20 -38.17
C THR A 1002 2.81 32.95 -39.27
N ALA A 1003 2.04 33.61 -40.14
CA ALA A 1003 2.60 34.46 -41.19
C ALA A 1003 3.33 35.69 -40.61
N GLN A 1004 4.22 36.26 -41.41
CA GLN A 1004 5.11 37.36 -41.00
C GLN A 1004 4.38 38.58 -40.40
N ASN A 1005 3.31 39.07 -41.03
CA ASN A 1005 2.62 40.28 -40.55
C ASN A 1005 1.95 40.08 -39.18
N PRO A 1006 1.13 39.03 -38.95
CA PRO A 1006 0.61 38.75 -37.61
C PRO A 1006 1.69 38.40 -36.59
N ALA A 1007 2.81 37.79 -37.03
CA ALA A 1007 3.94 37.53 -36.14
C ALA A 1007 4.60 38.83 -35.65
N LEU A 1008 4.84 39.79 -36.54
CA LEU A 1008 5.37 41.11 -36.19
C LEU A 1008 4.43 41.87 -35.24
N MET A 1009 3.11 41.85 -35.50
CA MET A 1009 2.13 42.44 -34.59
C MET A 1009 2.15 41.77 -33.21
N GLY A 1010 2.26 40.44 -33.17
CA GLY A 1010 2.37 39.68 -31.93
C GLY A 1010 3.64 40.05 -31.13
N VAL A 1011 4.79 40.15 -31.80
CA VAL A 1011 6.07 40.53 -31.17
C VAL A 1011 6.01 41.96 -30.62
N SER A 1012 5.46 42.93 -31.37
CA SER A 1012 5.31 44.30 -30.87
C SER A 1012 4.37 44.40 -29.66
N LEU A 1013 3.32 43.58 -29.61
CA LEU A 1013 2.39 43.53 -28.48
C LEU A 1013 3.06 42.98 -27.22
N ILE A 1014 3.76 41.84 -27.32
CA ILE A 1014 4.46 41.25 -26.16
C ILE A 1014 5.61 42.14 -25.69
N GLU A 1015 6.29 42.87 -26.59
CA GLU A 1015 7.32 43.84 -26.22
C GLU A 1015 6.71 45.00 -25.41
N LEU A 1016 5.55 45.50 -25.82
CA LEU A 1016 4.84 46.55 -25.09
C LEU A 1016 4.40 46.07 -23.70
N LEU A 1017 3.84 44.87 -23.61
CA LEU A 1017 3.35 44.29 -22.35
C LEU A 1017 4.48 43.92 -21.38
N SER A 1018 5.69 43.64 -21.88
CA SER A 1018 6.84 43.25 -21.05
C SER A 1018 7.65 44.43 -20.50
N LYS A 1019 7.28 45.69 -20.80
CA LYS A 1019 8.00 46.88 -20.31
C LYS A 1019 7.44 47.34 -18.97
N HIS A 1020 8.33 47.59 -18.02
CA HIS A 1020 8.00 48.25 -16.75
C HIS A 1020 7.80 49.76 -16.95
N PRO A 1021 6.66 50.33 -16.52
CA PRO A 1021 6.48 51.78 -16.43
C PRO A 1021 7.46 52.40 -15.43
N SER A 1022 7.88 53.65 -15.66
CA SER A 1022 8.82 54.35 -14.76
C SER A 1022 8.22 54.72 -13.40
N ASP A 1023 6.90 54.62 -13.25
CA ASP A 1023 6.12 54.94 -12.06
C ASP A 1023 5.57 53.69 -11.33
N GLU A 1024 6.04 52.49 -11.69
CA GLU A 1024 5.61 51.24 -11.05
C GLU A 1024 6.15 51.10 -9.61
N ILE A 1025 5.30 50.67 -8.69
CA ILE A 1025 5.64 50.41 -7.27
C ILE A 1025 5.62 48.89 -7.03
N TYR A 1026 6.75 48.34 -6.61
CA TYR A 1026 6.89 46.91 -6.35
C TYR A 1026 6.21 46.48 -5.04
N ILE A 1027 5.70 45.25 -5.01
CA ILE A 1027 5.18 44.65 -3.77
C ILE A 1027 6.25 44.67 -2.67
N GLY A 1028 5.83 44.93 -1.43
CA GLY A 1028 6.75 45.20 -0.31
C GLY A 1028 7.23 46.66 -0.22
N HIS A 1029 6.86 47.52 -1.18
CA HIS A 1029 7.08 48.97 -1.12
C HIS A 1029 5.73 49.70 -1.09
N ARG A 1030 5.65 50.78 -0.31
CA ARG A 1030 4.46 51.62 -0.20
C ARG A 1030 4.85 53.06 0.15
N GLU A 1031 3.95 54.00 -0.10
CA GLU A 1031 4.18 55.41 0.25
C GLU A 1031 4.49 55.59 1.75
N PRO A 1032 5.45 56.47 2.12
CA PRO A 1032 5.74 56.76 3.52
C PRO A 1032 4.49 57.25 4.26
N ASN A 1033 4.33 56.81 5.51
CA ASN A 1033 3.22 57.21 6.39
C ASN A 1033 1.82 56.80 5.90
N TRP A 1034 1.69 55.75 5.08
CA TRP A 1034 0.37 55.23 4.68
C TRP A 1034 -0.51 54.77 5.86
N THR A 1035 0.10 54.50 7.01
CA THR A 1035 -0.59 54.28 8.29
C THR A 1035 0.24 54.83 9.44
N THR A 1036 -0.43 55.26 10.51
CA THR A 1036 0.18 55.59 11.81
C THR A 1036 0.13 54.41 12.79
N ASP A 1037 -0.53 53.30 12.42
CA ASP A 1037 -0.68 52.14 13.29
C ASP A 1037 0.61 51.31 13.32
N SER A 1038 1.19 51.19 14.51
CA SER A 1038 2.54 50.63 14.67
C SER A 1038 2.66 49.15 14.31
N GLU A 1039 1.63 48.34 14.53
CA GLU A 1039 1.68 46.89 14.27
C GLU A 1039 1.52 46.54 12.78
N PRO A 1040 0.55 47.11 12.04
CA PRO A 1040 0.53 47.04 10.58
C PRO A 1040 1.81 47.52 9.91
N LEU A 1041 2.41 48.60 10.42
CA LEU A 1041 3.69 49.12 9.92
C LEU A 1041 4.83 48.10 10.09
N LYS A 1042 5.00 47.54 11.30
CA LYS A 1042 6.00 46.49 11.57
C LYS A 1042 5.75 45.23 10.75
N ALA A 1043 4.49 44.83 10.57
CA ALA A 1043 4.13 43.67 9.77
C ALA A 1043 4.53 43.87 8.30
N PHE A 1044 4.31 45.08 7.75
CA PHE A 1044 4.73 45.42 6.40
C PHE A 1044 6.25 45.53 6.25
N GLU A 1045 6.96 46.07 7.25
CA GLU A 1045 8.43 46.08 7.25
C GLU A 1045 9.02 44.66 7.29
N ARG A 1046 8.41 43.73 8.05
CA ARG A 1046 8.80 42.31 8.05
C ARG A 1046 8.55 41.67 6.68
N PHE A 1047 7.38 41.92 6.09
CA PHE A 1047 7.04 41.43 4.76
C PHE A 1047 8.05 41.90 3.70
N GLY A 1048 8.45 43.18 3.72
CA GLY A 1048 9.48 43.70 2.82
C GLY A 1048 10.84 43.03 2.99
N LYS A 1049 11.26 42.75 4.23
CA LYS A 1049 12.50 41.99 4.51
C LYS A 1049 12.41 40.55 4.01
N GLU A 1050 11.28 39.89 4.26
CA GLU A 1050 11.04 38.51 3.83
C GLU A 1050 11.06 38.40 2.30
N LEU A 1051 10.43 39.35 1.59
CA LEU A 1051 10.51 39.43 0.12
C LEU A 1051 11.95 39.63 -0.36
N LYS A 1052 12.75 40.45 0.35
CA LYS A 1052 14.17 40.64 0.00
C LYS A 1052 14.98 39.36 0.22
N ASP A 1053 14.72 38.65 1.31
CA ASP A 1053 15.37 37.36 1.58
C ASP A 1053 15.00 36.31 0.54
N ILE A 1054 13.74 36.31 0.06
CA ILE A 1054 13.29 35.45 -1.06
C ILE A 1054 14.05 35.81 -2.33
N GLU A 1055 14.13 37.09 -2.69
CA GLU A 1055 14.88 37.57 -3.86
C GLU A 1055 16.35 37.13 -3.81
N ASP A 1056 17.04 37.31 -2.69
CA ASP A 1056 18.44 36.93 -2.52
C ASP A 1056 18.65 35.40 -2.65
N ARG A 1057 17.67 34.60 -2.19
CA ARG A 1057 17.68 33.13 -2.40
C ARG A 1057 17.53 32.77 -3.87
N ILE A 1058 16.62 33.43 -4.59
CA ILE A 1058 16.39 33.23 -6.02
C ILE A 1058 17.66 33.59 -6.80
N GLU A 1059 18.28 34.73 -6.52
CA GLU A 1059 19.52 35.17 -7.16
C GLU A 1059 20.67 34.18 -6.92
N LYS A 1060 20.85 33.74 -5.66
CA LYS A 1060 21.85 32.76 -5.29
C LYS A 1060 21.65 31.45 -6.05
N ARG A 1061 20.41 30.94 -6.11
CA ARG A 1061 20.07 29.72 -6.85
C ARG A 1061 20.34 29.87 -8.35
N ASN A 1062 19.98 31.01 -8.95
CA ASN A 1062 20.20 31.29 -10.37
C ASN A 1062 21.69 31.47 -10.73
N SER A 1063 22.54 31.81 -9.76
CA SER A 1063 24.00 31.98 -9.94
C SER A 1063 24.79 30.67 -9.91
N ASP A 1064 24.20 29.57 -9.43
CA ASP A 1064 24.87 28.27 -9.31
C ASP A 1064 25.04 27.58 -10.68
N LYS A 1065 26.30 27.39 -11.09
CA LYS A 1065 26.66 26.78 -12.38
C LYS A 1065 26.36 25.27 -12.45
N SER A 1066 26.19 24.59 -11.32
CA SER A 1066 25.90 23.15 -11.28
C SER A 1066 24.47 22.80 -11.71
N LEU A 1067 23.54 23.76 -11.59
CA LEU A 1067 22.13 23.64 -12.02
C LEU A 1067 21.95 23.94 -13.52
N LYS A 1068 22.85 24.71 -14.15
CA LYS A 1068 22.77 25.05 -15.59
C LYS A 1068 22.88 23.86 -16.54
N ASN A 1069 23.43 22.72 -16.08
CA ASN A 1069 23.59 21.52 -16.90
C ASN A 1069 22.40 20.54 -16.82
N ARG A 1070 21.37 20.79 -15.98
CA ARG A 1070 20.19 19.92 -15.84
C ARG A 1070 18.99 20.39 -16.65
N ALA A 1071 18.80 21.70 -16.79
CA ALA A 1071 17.99 22.22 -17.88
C ALA A 1071 18.79 22.04 -19.15
N GLY A 1072 18.27 21.32 -20.15
CA GLY A 1072 18.83 21.29 -21.49
C GLY A 1072 18.75 22.68 -22.14
N VAL A 1073 19.54 23.63 -21.65
CA VAL A 1073 19.84 24.87 -22.33
C VAL A 1073 20.67 24.44 -23.52
N VAL A 1074 19.99 24.18 -24.63
CA VAL A 1074 20.57 24.50 -25.93
C VAL A 1074 20.99 25.95 -25.77
N ASP A 1075 22.29 26.21 -25.80
CA ASP A 1075 22.79 27.55 -26.09
C ASP A 1075 22.00 28.02 -27.30
N VAL A 1076 21.01 28.89 -27.07
CA VAL A 1076 20.43 29.68 -28.13
C VAL A 1076 21.56 30.60 -28.51
N VAL A 1077 22.41 30.10 -29.43
CA VAL A 1077 23.27 30.91 -30.24
C VAL A 1077 22.32 31.90 -30.88
N LEU A 1078 22.25 33.09 -30.27
CA LEU A 1078 21.73 34.27 -30.90
C LEU A 1078 22.43 34.31 -32.27
N PHE A 1079 21.69 33.98 -33.33
CA PHE A 1079 22.04 34.33 -34.70
C PHE A 1079 21.89 35.86 -34.84
N CYS A 1080 22.64 36.59 -34.02
CA CYS A 1080 22.96 37.97 -34.26
C CYS A 1080 23.98 37.97 -35.40
N SER A 1081 23.71 38.77 -36.42
CA SER A 1081 24.63 38.95 -37.54
C SER A 1081 26.04 39.33 -37.03
N PRO A 1082 27.10 39.09 -37.82
CA PRO A 1082 28.49 39.36 -37.41
C PRO A 1082 28.74 40.78 -36.89
N THR A 1083 27.87 41.74 -37.20
CA THR A 1083 27.96 43.12 -36.74
C THR A 1083 27.68 43.28 -35.23
N ALA A 1084 26.76 42.50 -34.66
CA ALA A 1084 26.39 42.64 -33.24
C ALA A 1084 27.35 41.93 -32.26
N LYS A 1085 28.22 41.02 -32.76
CA LYS A 1085 29.29 40.42 -31.95
C LYS A 1085 30.42 41.39 -31.62
N ARG A 1086 30.59 42.47 -32.42
CA ARG A 1086 31.61 43.49 -32.18
C ARG A 1086 31.22 44.45 -31.06
N ASP A 1087 29.94 44.82 -30.97
CA ASP A 1087 29.47 45.80 -29.97
C ASP A 1087 29.39 45.21 -28.55
N LEU A 1088 29.24 43.89 -28.41
CA LEU A 1088 29.19 43.20 -27.11
C LEU A 1088 30.58 42.92 -26.51
N GLN A 1089 31.66 42.99 -27.30
CA GLN A 1089 33.04 42.81 -26.77
C GLN A 1089 33.68 44.11 -26.26
N GLU A 1090 33.08 45.28 -26.51
CA GLU A 1090 33.65 46.57 -26.10
C GLU A 1090 32.97 47.22 -24.89
N ARG A 1091 31.97 46.58 -24.26
CA ARG A 1091 31.35 47.12 -23.03
C ARG A 1091 31.50 46.18 -21.84
N ASN A 1092 32.53 46.54 -21.09
CA ASN A 1092 32.91 46.20 -19.72
C ASN A 1092 33.68 44.90 -19.45
N PRO A 1093 34.99 45.03 -19.14
CA PRO A 1093 35.83 44.00 -18.56
C PRO A 1093 35.84 44.16 -17.03
N GLU A 1094 34.98 43.43 -16.33
CA GLU A 1094 35.12 43.11 -14.90
C GLU A 1094 34.29 41.88 -14.55
#